data_AF-A0A963B629-F1
#
_entry.id   AF-A0A963B629-F1
#
_cell.length_a   1.000
_cell.length_b   1.000
_cell.length_c   1.000
_cell.angle_alpha   90.00
_cell.angle_beta   90.00
_cell.angle_gamma   90.00
#
_symmetry.space_group_name_H-M   'P 1'
#
loop_
_entity.id
_entity.type
_entity.pdbx_description
1 polymer ?
#
loop_
_entity_poly.entity_id
_entity_poly.type
_entity_poly.pdbx_seq_one_letter_code
_entity_poly.pdbx_strand_id
1 'polypeptide(L)'
;WEIAIDQAEKAVNETELLPASPASGLSVEQLIPAAENIEPTPLQKLSAEITLGDRPQLFILEDVTGAGKTEAAILLAHRLMQKDLAGGIYFGLPTMATANAMYARLGEIYRQLFSAQTNPSLVLAHSARNLSEKFRQSLLPETHQPESVYDSRDAPPASLHCSQWLADSRKKALLAELGVGTIDQALLGVLPSRHQSLRLLGLMQKVLLVDEVHACDAYMQPLLCNLLRAHAIAGGSAILLSATLPQSQRQQLLDAFTDGRKQSRQTLHSNAYPLLTHFNGTAPDEFPLETRATVRRHVQVEFIDNLQAVAQSLADSVASGQCACWIRNTVADAREAYTQLRSQYPEWNIALFHARFALADRLAIEQRVLDRFGKESNHEQRQGQILIATQVVEQSLDLDFDRVITDLAPIDLIIQRAGRLHRHRRDALGNRIGESDRRPEPVLTLHAPAWSDEPSADWFKGHFPRVQTVYEDHGQLWLTMKLLRENGGFRMPEDARALIEGVYGSETDIPEGLWRASADAQGENRARASVASLNQLKLESGYTTLDAANWWDEALTPTRLGEETTTVWLARWENGKIIPFHEQAPFAWQQSSVAMRTALIAETAPQQGIPVEVIESCQEQLPGKGKWGVLLPLVSKKTGLWKGVAQDLKGNQMAFFYDQKLGLMTAREYKRMYGDER
;
A
#
# COMPACT_ATOMS: atom_id res chain seq x y z
N TRP A 1 13.73 47.34 -8.01
CA TRP A 1 13.06 46.70 -6.87
C TRP A 1 11.58 46.51 -7.17
N GLU A 2 10.80 47.58 -7.36
CA GLU A 2 9.36 47.48 -7.68
C GLU A 2 9.06 46.60 -8.91
N ILE A 3 9.86 46.72 -9.98
CA ILE A 3 9.77 45.83 -11.15
C ILE A 3 9.97 44.36 -10.77
N ALA A 4 10.86 44.05 -9.82
CA ALA A 4 11.11 42.69 -9.37
C ALA A 4 9.96 42.16 -8.50
N ILE A 5 9.28 43.01 -7.73
CA ILE A 5 8.06 42.63 -6.99
C ILE A 5 6.94 42.29 -7.97
N ASP A 6 6.66 43.16 -8.94
CA ASP A 6 5.62 42.93 -9.95
C ASP A 6 5.89 41.65 -10.78
N GLN A 7 7.15 41.42 -11.16
CA GLN A 7 7.56 40.18 -11.84
C GLN A 7 7.45 38.94 -10.94
N ALA A 8 7.77 39.06 -9.64
CA ALA A 8 7.65 37.95 -8.70
C ALA A 8 6.18 37.59 -8.46
N GLU A 9 5.29 38.57 -8.31
CA GLU A 9 3.85 38.35 -8.16
C GLU A 9 3.27 37.64 -9.39
N LYS A 10 3.65 38.09 -10.60
CA LYS A 10 3.26 37.41 -11.85
C LYS A 10 3.75 35.97 -11.90
N ALA A 11 5.03 35.73 -11.58
CA ALA A 11 5.59 34.39 -11.57
C ALA A 11 4.92 33.46 -10.54
N VAL A 12 4.62 33.96 -9.33
CA VAL A 12 3.92 33.16 -8.30
C VAL A 12 2.49 32.85 -8.75
N ASN A 13 1.78 33.83 -9.32
CA ASN A 13 0.43 33.63 -9.87
C ASN A 13 0.43 32.58 -10.99
N GLU A 14 1.42 32.60 -11.88
CA GLU A 14 1.59 31.61 -12.96
C GLU A 14 1.91 30.20 -12.44
N THR A 15 2.53 30.07 -11.26
CA THR A 15 2.76 28.76 -10.62
C THR A 15 1.55 28.21 -9.87
N GLU A 16 0.56 29.06 -9.60
CA GLU A 16 -0.67 28.77 -8.84
C GLU A 16 -0.40 28.27 -7.41
N LEU A 17 0.75 28.64 -6.83
CA LEU A 17 1.15 28.38 -5.44
C LEU A 17 0.51 29.40 -4.46
N LEU A 18 -0.70 29.86 -4.76
CA LEU A 18 -1.36 30.88 -3.96
C LEU A 18 -2.06 30.24 -2.76
N PRO A 19 -1.95 30.82 -1.55
CA PRO A 19 -2.62 30.28 -0.38
C PRO A 19 -4.12 30.11 -0.60
N ALA A 20 -4.63 28.89 -0.47
CA ALA A 20 -6.05 28.62 -0.52
C ALA A 20 -6.67 28.70 0.88
N SER A 21 -7.69 29.54 1.03
CA SER A 21 -8.42 29.65 2.30
C SER A 21 -9.34 28.42 2.48
N PRO A 22 -9.39 27.82 3.68
CA PRO A 22 -10.28 26.69 3.95
C PRO A 22 -11.76 27.10 3.84
N ALA A 23 -12.63 26.12 3.59
CA ALA A 23 -14.07 26.35 3.61
C ALA A 23 -14.56 26.73 5.03
N SER A 24 -15.69 27.43 5.11
CA SER A 24 -16.29 27.85 6.40
C SER A 24 -16.85 26.70 7.22
N GLY A 25 -17.10 25.55 6.59
CA GLY A 25 -17.55 24.33 7.25
C GLY A 25 -17.46 23.15 6.30
N LEU A 26 -17.30 21.97 6.89
CA LEU A 26 -17.30 20.69 6.20
C LEU A 26 -18.06 19.71 7.09
N SER A 27 -19.14 19.15 6.58
CA SER A 27 -19.93 18.15 7.29
C SER A 27 -19.49 16.74 6.93
N VAL A 28 -19.79 15.76 7.79
CA VAL A 28 -19.48 14.36 7.51
C VAL A 28 -20.27 13.88 6.29
N GLU A 29 -21.49 14.35 6.12
CA GLU A 29 -22.39 14.00 5.01
C GLU A 29 -21.85 14.48 3.65
N GLN A 30 -21.05 15.55 3.64
CA GLN A 30 -20.36 16.03 2.43
C GLN A 30 -19.17 15.14 2.03
N LEU A 31 -18.56 14.47 3.01
CA LEU A 31 -17.43 13.56 2.81
C LEU A 31 -17.88 12.13 2.44
N ILE A 32 -19.12 11.77 2.78
CA ILE A 32 -19.71 10.48 2.44
C ILE A 32 -20.43 10.62 1.10
N PRO A 33 -20.15 9.76 0.09
CA PRO A 33 -20.86 9.80 -1.18
C PRO A 33 -22.38 9.71 -0.97
N ALA A 34 -23.14 10.58 -1.66
CA ALA A 34 -24.60 10.73 -1.53
C ALA A 34 -25.43 9.45 -1.78
N ALA A 35 -24.80 8.36 -2.23
CA ALA A 35 -25.45 7.09 -2.52
C ALA A 35 -25.83 6.27 -1.26
N GLU A 36 -25.30 6.59 -0.09
CA GLU A 36 -25.55 5.81 1.12
C GLU A 36 -25.98 6.77 2.26
N ASN A 37 -27.27 6.75 2.63
CA ASN A 37 -27.81 7.40 3.85
C ASN A 37 -27.15 6.80 5.09
N ILE A 38 -25.90 7.16 5.35
CA ILE A 38 -25.08 6.61 6.42
C ILE A 38 -24.99 7.63 7.53
N GLU A 39 -25.50 7.25 8.70
CA GLU A 39 -25.20 7.97 9.93
C GLU A 39 -23.68 8.00 10.17
N PRO A 40 -23.11 9.15 10.56
CA PRO A 40 -21.71 9.26 10.93
C PRO A 40 -21.30 8.19 11.96
N THR A 41 -20.14 7.58 11.77
CA THR A 41 -19.61 6.58 12.73
C THR A 41 -19.23 7.23 14.05
N PRO A 42 -19.13 6.48 15.16
CA PRO A 42 -18.73 7.06 16.45
C PRO A 42 -17.40 7.83 16.38
N LEU A 43 -16.44 7.31 15.60
CA LEU A 43 -15.17 7.99 15.32
C LEU A 43 -15.38 9.31 14.58
N GLN A 44 -16.21 9.34 13.53
CA GLN A 44 -16.50 10.55 12.76
C GLN A 44 -17.25 11.61 13.60
N LYS A 45 -18.20 11.19 14.45
CA LYS A 45 -18.92 12.07 15.38
C LYS A 45 -17.94 12.71 16.38
N LEU A 46 -17.10 11.91 17.03
CA LEU A 46 -16.08 12.43 17.94
C LEU A 46 -15.11 13.38 17.21
N SER A 47 -14.66 13.04 16.00
CA SER A 47 -13.81 13.91 15.18
C SER A 47 -14.47 15.24 14.81
N ALA A 48 -15.80 15.31 14.70
CA ALA A 48 -16.54 16.55 14.47
C ALA A 48 -16.63 17.43 15.74
N GLU A 49 -16.74 16.80 16.91
CA GLU A 49 -17.07 17.46 18.18
C GLU A 49 -15.85 17.75 19.05
N ILE A 50 -14.77 16.99 18.93
CA ILE A 50 -13.59 17.08 19.81
C ILE A 50 -13.01 18.49 19.83
N THR A 51 -12.67 18.98 21.02
CA THR A 51 -12.09 20.32 21.18
C THR A 51 -10.64 20.34 20.69
N LEU A 52 -10.38 21.13 19.64
CA LEU A 52 -9.04 21.35 19.13
C LEU A 52 -8.31 22.39 19.97
N GLY A 53 -7.04 22.13 20.32
CA GLY A 53 -6.15 23.15 20.87
C GLY A 53 -5.73 24.21 19.84
N ASP A 54 -4.99 25.22 20.29
CA ASP A 54 -4.46 26.32 19.46
C ASP A 54 -2.97 26.15 19.13
N ARG A 55 -2.48 24.91 19.27
CA ARG A 55 -1.10 24.50 19.03
C ARG A 55 -1.10 23.27 18.13
N PRO A 56 0.05 22.87 17.57
CA PRO A 56 0.17 21.65 16.78
C PRO A 56 -0.22 20.41 17.59
N GLN A 57 -0.97 19.50 16.97
CA GLN A 57 -1.63 18.37 17.65
C GLN A 57 -1.31 17.05 16.96
N LEU A 58 -1.35 15.97 17.72
CA LEU A 58 -1.26 14.61 17.23
C LEU A 58 -2.58 13.88 17.49
N PHE A 59 -3.09 13.21 16.46
CA PHE A 59 -4.22 12.29 16.56
C PHE A 59 -3.76 10.90 16.13
N ILE A 60 -4.12 9.86 16.89
CA ILE A 60 -3.96 8.46 16.48
C ILE A 60 -5.35 7.83 16.49
N LEU A 61 -5.79 7.35 15.32
CA LEU A 61 -7.12 6.81 15.07
C LEU A 61 -7.00 5.30 14.84
N GLU A 62 -7.38 4.51 15.84
CA GLU A 62 -7.39 3.05 15.83
C GLU A 62 -8.82 2.53 15.66
N ASP A 63 -9.13 1.89 14.53
CA ASP A 63 -10.43 1.24 14.28
C ASP A 63 -10.29 0.21 13.14
N VAL A 64 -11.26 -0.67 12.97
CA VAL A 64 -11.26 -1.69 11.91
C VAL A 64 -11.32 -1.06 10.51
N THR A 65 -10.94 -1.84 9.50
CA THR A 65 -11.04 -1.36 8.11
C THR A 65 -12.51 -1.11 7.74
N GLY A 66 -12.77 -0.03 7.00
CA GLY A 66 -14.14 0.36 6.63
C GLY A 66 -14.96 1.08 7.72
N ALA A 67 -14.40 1.34 8.90
CA ALA A 67 -15.07 2.08 9.98
C ALA A 67 -15.13 3.61 9.77
N GLY A 68 -14.59 4.12 8.67
CA GLY A 68 -14.63 5.54 8.33
C GLY A 68 -13.46 6.39 8.88
N LYS A 69 -12.30 5.75 9.14
CA LYS A 69 -11.08 6.42 9.63
C LYS A 69 -10.65 7.57 8.72
N THR A 70 -10.68 7.36 7.40
CA THR A 70 -10.24 8.34 6.41
C THR A 70 -11.08 9.62 6.47
N GLU A 71 -12.40 9.51 6.53
CA GLU A 71 -13.32 10.66 6.60
C GLU A 71 -13.16 11.40 7.94
N ALA A 72 -13.03 10.67 9.04
CA ALA A 72 -12.75 11.24 10.36
C ALA A 72 -11.43 12.05 10.35
N ALA A 73 -10.42 11.53 9.65
CA ALA A 73 -9.12 12.16 9.52
C ALA A 73 -9.13 13.42 8.64
N ILE A 74 -9.84 13.37 7.50
CA ILE A 74 -10.06 14.54 6.62
C ILE A 74 -10.83 15.63 7.36
N LEU A 75 -11.86 15.26 8.14
CA LEU A 75 -12.63 16.20 8.94
C LEU A 75 -11.77 16.90 9.99
N LEU A 76 -10.96 16.15 10.74
CA LEU A 76 -10.01 16.72 11.71
C LEU A 76 -9.00 17.64 11.03
N ALA A 77 -8.45 17.22 9.88
CA ALA A 77 -7.50 18.04 9.13
C ALA A 77 -8.13 19.36 8.66
N HIS A 78 -9.35 19.32 8.13
CA HIS A 78 -10.09 20.52 7.76
C HIS A 78 -10.32 21.45 8.96
N ARG A 79 -10.73 20.92 10.11
CA ARG A 79 -10.94 21.72 11.34
C ARG A 79 -9.63 22.36 11.85
N LEU A 80 -8.49 21.68 11.68
CA LEU A 80 -7.16 22.26 11.96
C LEU A 80 -6.84 23.40 10.99
N MET A 81 -7.17 23.25 9.70
CA MET A 81 -6.99 24.32 8.71
C MET A 81 -7.85 25.55 9.03
N GLN A 82 -9.10 25.36 9.46
CA GLN A 82 -9.98 26.45 9.88
C GLN A 82 -9.46 27.24 11.10
N LYS A 83 -8.65 26.61 11.95
CA LYS A 83 -7.96 27.25 13.07
C LYS A 83 -6.63 27.90 12.70
N ASP A 84 -6.31 27.97 11.40
CA ASP A 84 -5.02 28.50 10.91
C ASP A 84 -3.81 27.71 11.44
N LEU A 85 -4.02 26.44 11.80
CA LEU A 85 -2.93 25.53 12.23
C LEU A 85 -2.30 24.79 11.05
N ALA A 86 -2.90 24.89 9.85
CA ALA A 86 -2.39 24.35 8.60
C ALA A 86 -3.04 25.06 7.40
N GLY A 87 -2.29 25.23 6.30
CA GLY A 87 -2.78 25.69 5.00
C GLY A 87 -3.10 24.56 4.02
N GLY A 88 -2.91 23.30 4.42
CA GLY A 88 -3.08 22.16 3.53
C GLY A 88 -2.89 20.79 4.18
N ILE A 89 -2.88 19.74 3.35
CA ILE A 89 -2.80 18.34 3.77
C ILE A 89 -1.78 17.60 2.92
N TYR A 90 -0.96 16.77 3.56
CA TYR A 90 -0.26 15.69 2.87
C TYR A 90 -0.76 14.35 3.38
N PHE A 91 -1.31 13.54 2.46
CA PHE A 91 -1.77 12.19 2.72
C PHE A 91 -0.68 11.20 2.28
N GLY A 92 -0.01 10.55 3.23
CA GLY A 92 1.03 9.55 3.04
C GLY A 92 0.48 8.14 3.20
N LEU A 93 0.59 7.34 2.13
CA LEU A 93 0.03 5.99 2.03
C LEU A 93 1.13 4.93 1.90
N PRO A 94 0.87 3.67 2.32
CA PRO A 94 1.89 2.63 2.31
C PRO A 94 2.31 2.20 0.90
N THR A 95 1.43 2.31 -0.10
CA THR A 95 1.72 1.87 -1.47
C THR A 95 1.23 2.86 -2.53
N MET A 96 1.73 2.71 -3.76
CA MET A 96 1.24 3.50 -4.90
C MET A 96 -0.21 3.17 -5.26
N ALA A 97 -0.65 1.92 -5.06
CA ALA A 97 -2.03 1.51 -5.33
C ALA A 97 -3.00 2.23 -4.38
N THR A 98 -2.69 2.23 -3.08
CA THR A 98 -3.44 3.03 -2.09
C THR A 98 -3.43 4.51 -2.47
N ALA A 99 -2.29 5.07 -2.88
CA ALA A 99 -2.17 6.49 -3.23
C ALA A 99 -3.01 6.87 -4.46
N ASN A 100 -3.02 6.03 -5.51
CA ASN A 100 -3.87 6.23 -6.69
C ASN A 100 -5.36 6.21 -6.33
N ALA A 101 -5.79 5.21 -5.56
CA ALA A 101 -7.18 5.10 -5.12
C ALA A 101 -7.58 6.31 -4.26
N MET A 102 -6.70 6.73 -3.35
CA MET A 102 -6.96 7.88 -2.50
C MET A 102 -6.99 9.20 -3.27
N TYR A 103 -6.12 9.37 -4.27
CA TYR A 103 -6.13 10.55 -5.13
C TYR A 103 -7.43 10.66 -5.92
N ALA A 104 -7.90 9.54 -6.48
CA ALA A 104 -9.19 9.49 -7.17
C ALA A 104 -10.34 9.92 -6.24
N ARG A 105 -10.37 9.39 -5.02
CA ARG A 105 -11.41 9.68 -4.04
C ARG A 105 -11.35 11.11 -3.49
N LEU A 106 -10.16 11.62 -3.18
CA LEU A 106 -10.00 13.02 -2.79
C LEU A 106 -10.36 13.96 -3.94
N GLY A 107 -10.08 13.58 -5.19
CA GLY A 107 -10.47 14.34 -6.38
C GLY A 107 -11.95 14.70 -6.47
N GLU A 108 -12.83 13.88 -5.89
CA GLU A 108 -14.28 14.12 -5.87
C GLU A 108 -14.71 15.16 -4.82
N ILE A 109 -13.93 15.33 -3.75
CA ILE A 109 -14.32 16.14 -2.58
C ILE A 109 -13.38 17.32 -2.30
N TYR A 110 -12.19 17.38 -2.90
CA TYR A 110 -11.13 18.31 -2.48
C TYR A 110 -11.52 19.78 -2.57
N ARG A 111 -12.33 20.16 -3.58
CA ARG A 111 -12.87 21.52 -3.73
C ARG A 111 -13.72 21.95 -2.53
N GLN A 112 -14.36 21.01 -1.87
CA GLN A 112 -15.21 21.28 -0.71
C GLN A 112 -14.39 21.61 0.55
N LEU A 113 -13.09 21.30 0.56
CA LEU A 113 -12.18 21.63 1.67
C LEU A 113 -11.76 23.10 1.68
N PHE A 114 -11.96 23.81 0.57
CA PHE A 114 -11.52 25.19 0.38
C PHE A 114 -12.66 26.11 0.00
N SER A 115 -12.46 27.41 0.20
CA SER A 115 -13.41 28.44 -0.22
C SER A 115 -13.61 28.44 -1.74
N ALA A 116 -14.84 28.72 -2.18
CA ALA A 116 -15.19 28.75 -3.61
C ALA A 116 -14.45 29.86 -4.41
N GLN A 117 -13.84 30.83 -3.73
CA GLN A 117 -13.07 31.92 -4.34
C GLN A 117 -11.60 31.56 -4.59
N THR A 118 -11.17 30.36 -4.19
CA THR A 118 -9.79 29.90 -4.30
C THR A 118 -9.68 28.69 -5.21
N ASN A 119 -8.53 28.56 -5.88
CA ASN A 119 -8.26 27.47 -6.81
C ASN A 119 -7.13 26.56 -6.27
N PRO A 120 -7.42 25.70 -5.28
CA PRO A 120 -6.40 24.85 -4.67
C PRO A 120 -5.85 23.82 -5.66
N SER A 121 -4.57 23.47 -5.52
CA SER A 121 -3.93 22.41 -6.31
C SER A 121 -4.00 21.06 -5.58
N LEU A 122 -4.39 20.01 -6.31
CA LEU A 122 -4.35 18.63 -5.84
C LEU A 122 -3.32 17.81 -6.64
N VAL A 123 -2.28 17.30 -5.97
CA VAL A 123 -1.16 16.61 -6.64
C VAL A 123 -0.99 15.17 -6.17
N LEU A 124 -0.71 14.29 -7.13
CA LEU A 124 -0.30 12.91 -6.89
C LEU A 124 1.23 12.78 -6.80
N ALA A 125 1.75 12.37 -5.64
CA ALA A 125 3.15 12.29 -5.29
C ALA A 125 3.65 10.84 -5.17
N HIS A 126 3.87 10.16 -6.30
CA HIS A 126 4.64 8.90 -6.33
C HIS A 126 5.35 8.69 -7.68
N SER A 127 6.23 7.67 -7.75
CA SER A 127 7.15 7.49 -8.89
C SER A 127 6.45 7.20 -10.23
N ALA A 128 5.26 6.63 -10.17
CA ALA A 128 4.43 6.25 -11.32
C ALA A 128 3.29 7.24 -11.64
N ARG A 129 3.27 8.47 -11.09
CA ARG A 129 2.12 9.40 -11.24
C ARG A 129 1.71 9.68 -12.69
N ASN A 130 2.67 9.73 -13.62
CA ASN A 130 2.42 9.96 -15.05
C ASN A 130 1.66 8.79 -15.71
N LEU A 131 1.48 7.67 -15.01
CA LEU A 131 0.69 6.52 -15.45
C LEU A 131 -0.77 6.61 -15.02
N SER A 132 -1.09 7.45 -14.04
CA SER A 132 -2.47 7.73 -13.63
C SER A 132 -3.17 8.57 -14.70
N GLU A 133 -4.20 8.03 -15.31
CA GLU A 133 -5.02 8.72 -16.31
C GLU A 133 -5.77 9.90 -15.69
N LYS A 134 -6.32 9.74 -14.48
CA LYS A 134 -6.97 10.82 -13.72
C LYS A 134 -6.02 11.97 -13.41
N PHE A 135 -4.77 11.67 -13.02
CA PHE A 135 -3.76 12.72 -12.81
C PHE A 135 -3.40 13.44 -14.12
N ARG A 136 -3.38 12.75 -15.27
CA ARG A 136 -3.16 13.44 -16.56
C ARG A 136 -4.34 14.32 -16.94
N GLN A 137 -5.57 13.86 -16.69
CA GLN A 137 -6.77 14.65 -16.92
C GLN A 137 -6.77 15.93 -16.06
N SER A 138 -6.18 15.90 -14.86
CA SER A 138 -6.07 17.08 -13.98
C SER A 138 -5.02 18.13 -14.42
N LEU A 139 -4.20 17.84 -15.45
CA LEU A 139 -3.16 18.74 -15.97
C LEU A 139 -3.62 19.59 -17.15
N LEU A 140 -4.82 19.33 -17.67
CA LEU A 140 -5.38 20.10 -18.77
C LEU A 140 -5.88 21.44 -18.23
N PRO A 141 -5.38 22.60 -18.72
CA PRO A 141 -5.88 23.90 -18.31
C PRO A 141 -7.36 24.04 -18.67
N GLU A 142 -8.16 24.72 -17.85
CA GLU A 142 -9.55 25.14 -18.14
C GLU A 142 -9.65 26.16 -19.30
N THR A 143 -8.70 26.20 -20.23
CA THR A 143 -8.76 27.07 -21.41
C THR A 143 -9.54 26.39 -22.53
N HIS A 144 -10.84 26.17 -22.31
CA HIS A 144 -11.89 26.20 -23.33
C HIS A 144 -13.22 26.11 -22.59
N GLN A 145 -13.90 27.24 -22.39
CA GLN A 145 -15.36 27.21 -22.26
C GLN A 145 -15.88 26.47 -23.50
N PRO A 146 -16.53 25.30 -23.37
CA PRO A 146 -17.32 24.78 -24.46
C PRO A 146 -18.60 25.62 -24.44
N GLU A 147 -18.62 26.69 -25.26
CA GLU A 147 -19.90 27.18 -25.73
C GLU A 147 -20.61 25.99 -26.40
N SER A 148 -21.66 25.51 -25.74
CA SER A 148 -22.69 24.60 -26.26
C SER A 148 -22.23 23.26 -26.84
N VAL A 149 -22.34 22.17 -26.07
CA VAL A 149 -22.96 20.91 -26.56
C VAL A 149 -23.61 20.19 -25.37
N TYR A 150 -24.94 20.11 -25.39
CA TYR A 150 -25.70 19.19 -24.54
C TYR A 150 -25.47 17.75 -25.01
N ASP A 151 -25.41 16.84 -24.04
CA ASP A 151 -25.61 15.37 -24.16
C ASP A 151 -24.38 14.49 -24.49
N SER A 152 -23.59 14.18 -23.46
CA SER A 152 -22.94 12.86 -23.34
C SER A 152 -22.72 12.52 -21.85
N ARG A 153 -23.04 11.28 -21.46
CA ARG A 153 -22.93 10.78 -20.08
C ARG A 153 -21.49 10.43 -19.65
N ASP A 154 -20.50 10.81 -20.46
CA ASP A 154 -19.08 10.48 -20.29
C ASP A 154 -18.18 11.72 -20.48
N ALA A 155 -18.55 12.86 -19.88
CA ALA A 155 -17.62 13.98 -19.73
C ALA A 155 -16.63 13.67 -18.57
N PRO A 156 -15.30 13.83 -18.75
CA PRO A 156 -14.37 13.72 -17.63
C PRO A 156 -14.72 14.77 -16.57
N PRO A 157 -14.47 14.54 -15.27
CA PRO A 157 -14.80 15.52 -14.23
C PRO A 157 -14.03 16.81 -14.51
N ALA A 158 -14.74 17.85 -14.94
CA ALA A 158 -14.21 19.18 -15.24
C ALA A 158 -13.78 19.96 -13.96
N SER A 159 -13.31 19.27 -12.92
CA SER A 159 -13.11 19.85 -11.58
C SER A 159 -11.77 19.53 -10.92
N LEU A 160 -10.92 18.68 -11.52
CA LEU A 160 -9.61 18.30 -11.00
C LEU A 160 -8.53 19.23 -11.57
N HIS A 161 -7.88 20.01 -10.70
CA HIS A 161 -6.89 21.00 -11.10
C HIS A 161 -5.53 20.78 -10.41
N CYS A 162 -4.48 20.71 -11.22
CA CYS A 162 -3.09 20.65 -10.76
C CYS A 162 -2.25 21.57 -11.65
N SER A 163 -1.56 22.53 -11.05
CA SER A 163 -0.68 23.42 -11.83
C SER A 163 0.39 22.64 -12.58
N GLN A 164 0.64 23.03 -13.84
CA GLN A 164 1.62 22.35 -14.69
C GLN A 164 3.04 22.44 -14.09
N TRP A 165 3.33 23.50 -13.33
CA TRP A 165 4.60 23.69 -12.64
C TRP A 165 4.78 22.74 -11.46
N LEU A 166 3.73 22.47 -10.67
CA LEU A 166 3.75 21.47 -9.60
C LEU A 166 3.84 20.05 -10.15
N ALA A 167 3.23 19.82 -11.31
CA ALA A 167 3.22 18.54 -12.01
C ALA A 167 4.53 18.19 -12.73
N ASP A 168 5.44 19.15 -12.90
CA ASP A 168 6.69 18.91 -13.64
C ASP A 168 7.69 18.05 -12.86
N SER A 169 7.58 18.02 -11.52
CA SER A 169 8.54 17.34 -10.65
C SER A 169 7.89 16.74 -9.42
N ARG A 170 8.27 15.50 -9.08
CA ARG A 170 7.79 14.84 -7.85
C ARG A 170 8.24 15.59 -6.60
N LYS A 171 9.33 16.34 -6.70
CA LYS A 171 9.91 17.16 -5.62
C LYS A 171 9.02 18.32 -5.23
N LYS A 172 8.25 18.85 -6.19
CA LYS A 172 7.32 19.96 -6.00
C LYS A 172 5.94 19.51 -5.55
N ALA A 173 5.64 18.21 -5.64
CA ALA A 173 4.32 17.68 -5.32
C ALA A 173 3.92 17.93 -3.85
N LEU A 174 4.89 18.03 -2.94
CA LEU A 174 4.65 18.38 -1.54
C LEU A 174 4.35 19.87 -1.32
N LEU A 175 4.58 20.74 -2.31
CA LEU A 175 4.31 22.18 -2.18
C LEU A 175 2.84 22.52 -2.39
N ALA A 176 2.09 21.70 -3.13
CA ALA A 176 0.65 21.87 -3.35
C ALA A 176 -0.13 21.92 -2.04
N GLU A 177 -1.28 22.59 -1.99
CA GLU A 177 -2.12 22.64 -0.79
C GLU A 177 -2.57 21.23 -0.39
N LEU A 178 -2.90 20.38 -1.36
CA LEU A 178 -3.21 18.97 -1.14
C LEU A 178 -2.27 18.06 -1.91
N GLY A 179 -1.51 17.26 -1.18
CA GLY A 179 -0.68 16.19 -1.74
C GLY A 179 -1.18 14.82 -1.31
N VAL A 180 -1.27 13.88 -2.26
CA VAL A 180 -1.55 12.46 -1.99
C VAL A 180 -0.40 11.64 -2.55
N GLY A 181 0.27 10.83 -1.73
CA GLY A 181 1.45 10.12 -2.19
C GLY A 181 1.85 8.96 -1.31
N THR A 182 2.97 8.31 -1.62
CA THR A 182 3.51 7.32 -0.70
C THR A 182 4.16 8.01 0.50
N ILE A 183 4.12 7.37 1.66
CA ILE A 183 4.82 7.87 2.86
C ILE A 183 6.32 8.08 2.61
N ASP A 184 6.92 7.28 1.72
CA ASP A 184 8.32 7.38 1.31
C ASP A 184 8.68 8.80 0.83
N GLN A 185 7.78 9.52 0.15
CA GLN A 185 8.05 10.90 -0.27
C GLN A 185 8.22 11.87 0.91
N ALA A 186 7.50 11.64 2.01
CA ALA A 186 7.67 12.41 3.23
C ALA A 186 8.92 11.96 4.01
N LEU A 187 9.21 10.66 4.06
CA LEU A 187 10.41 10.11 4.72
C LEU A 187 11.72 10.59 4.08
N LEU A 188 11.74 10.80 2.75
CA LEU A 188 12.87 11.46 2.08
C LEU A 188 13.16 12.88 2.63
N GLY A 189 12.19 13.49 3.32
CA GLY A 189 12.33 14.73 4.07
C GLY A 189 13.24 14.63 5.31
N VAL A 190 13.57 13.43 5.79
CA VAL A 190 14.44 13.23 6.97
C VAL A 190 15.66 12.34 6.67
N LEU A 191 15.97 12.15 5.39
CA LEU A 191 17.13 11.39 4.91
C LEU A 191 18.09 12.31 4.14
N PRO A 192 19.40 11.97 4.05
CA PRO A 192 20.40 12.71 3.28
C PRO A 192 20.17 12.48 1.78
N SER A 193 19.09 13.05 1.27
CA SER A 193 18.64 12.92 -0.10
C SER A 193 18.60 14.30 -0.74
N ARG A 194 19.04 14.44 -1.99
CA ARG A 194 18.98 15.74 -2.68
C ARG A 194 17.59 16.35 -2.61
N HIS A 195 17.52 17.68 -2.42
CA HIS A 195 16.28 18.44 -2.27
C HIS A 195 15.40 18.03 -1.08
N GLN A 196 15.95 17.36 -0.06
CA GLN A 196 15.25 17.05 1.18
C GLN A 196 14.66 18.31 1.84
N SER A 197 15.37 19.43 1.85
CA SER A 197 14.89 20.70 2.44
C SER A 197 13.63 21.22 1.76
N LEU A 198 13.49 21.03 0.45
CA LEU A 198 12.28 21.37 -0.30
C LEU A 198 11.10 20.50 0.12
N ARG A 199 11.34 19.23 0.48
CA ARG A 199 10.30 18.33 0.98
C ARG A 199 9.83 18.73 2.38
N LEU A 200 10.78 19.04 3.27
CA LEU A 200 10.42 19.57 4.59
C LEU A 200 9.64 20.88 4.45
N LEU A 201 10.08 21.80 3.58
CA LEU A 201 9.35 23.04 3.29
C LEU A 201 7.92 22.75 2.79
N GLY A 202 7.75 21.76 1.90
CA GLY A 202 6.43 21.35 1.43
C GLY A 202 5.55 20.77 2.54
N LEU A 203 6.12 20.07 3.51
CA LEU A 203 5.38 19.55 4.66
C LEU A 203 5.09 20.63 5.72
N MET A 204 5.82 21.75 5.73
CA MET A 204 5.51 22.87 6.61
C MET A 204 4.08 23.38 6.36
N GLN A 205 3.42 23.79 7.44
CA GLN A 205 2.03 24.26 7.42
C GLN A 205 1.02 23.24 6.86
N LYS A 206 1.36 21.95 6.73
CA LYS A 206 0.40 20.91 6.37
C LYS A 206 0.01 20.07 7.57
N VAL A 207 -1.20 19.54 7.54
CA VAL A 207 -1.55 18.37 8.34
C VAL A 207 -0.92 17.14 7.68
N LEU A 208 -0.04 16.45 8.40
CA LEU A 208 0.56 15.19 7.95
C LEU A 208 -0.39 14.04 8.31
N LEU A 209 -1.07 13.49 7.30
CA LEU A 209 -1.91 12.32 7.41
C LEU A 209 -1.11 11.09 7.00
N VAL A 210 -1.01 10.09 7.87
CA VAL A 210 -0.34 8.82 7.55
C VAL A 210 -1.33 7.69 7.76
N ASP A 211 -1.60 6.95 6.69
CA ASP A 211 -2.53 5.82 6.70
C ASP A 211 -1.79 4.48 6.83
N GLU A 212 -2.48 3.52 7.44
CA GLU A 212 -1.96 2.18 7.73
C GLU A 212 -0.57 2.17 8.38
N VAL A 213 -0.41 2.92 9.48
CA VAL A 213 0.87 3.10 10.18
C VAL A 213 1.47 1.77 10.65
N HIS A 214 0.64 0.74 10.88
CA HIS A 214 1.11 -0.61 11.21
C HIS A 214 1.94 -1.27 10.07
N ALA A 215 1.83 -0.77 8.82
CA ALA A 215 2.62 -1.27 7.70
C ALA A 215 4.07 -0.76 7.71
N CYS A 216 4.44 0.12 8.65
CA CYS A 216 5.82 0.54 8.84
C CYS A 216 6.64 -0.60 9.44
N ASP A 217 7.60 -1.11 8.65
CA ASP A 217 8.56 -2.10 9.12
C ASP A 217 9.56 -1.53 10.14
N ALA A 218 10.43 -2.39 10.67
CA ALA A 218 11.43 -2.02 11.67
C ALA A 218 12.42 -0.93 11.19
N TYR A 219 12.59 -0.75 9.87
CA TYR A 219 13.42 0.32 9.31
C TYR A 219 12.64 1.63 9.16
N MET A 220 11.41 1.56 8.66
CA MET A 220 10.55 2.72 8.46
C MET A 220 10.12 3.36 9.78
N GLN A 221 9.93 2.57 10.84
CA GLN A 221 9.42 3.06 12.12
C GLN A 221 10.29 4.18 12.73
N PRO A 222 11.64 4.04 12.88
CA PRO A 222 12.49 5.15 13.30
C PRO A 222 12.42 6.38 12.38
N LEU A 223 12.32 6.18 11.06
CA LEU A 223 12.23 7.27 10.09
C LEU A 223 10.89 8.03 10.24
N LEU A 224 9.79 7.33 10.47
CA LEU A 224 8.49 7.92 10.74
C LEU A 224 8.52 8.71 12.05
N CYS A 225 9.11 8.16 13.11
CA CYS A 225 9.33 8.89 14.36
C CYS A 225 10.13 10.18 14.12
N ASN A 226 11.24 10.13 13.38
CA ASN A 226 12.04 11.33 13.10
C ASN A 226 11.30 12.33 12.19
N LEU A 227 10.49 11.86 11.26
CA LEU A 227 9.60 12.70 10.45
C LEU A 227 8.55 13.41 11.32
N LEU A 228 7.89 12.70 12.25
CA LEU A 228 6.94 13.29 13.19
C LEU A 228 7.59 14.31 14.10
N ARG A 229 8.80 14.01 14.58
CA ARG A 229 9.62 14.94 15.36
C ARG A 229 9.93 16.21 14.55
N ALA A 230 10.40 16.07 13.32
CA ALA A 230 10.69 17.20 12.43
C ALA A 230 9.43 18.04 12.14
N HIS A 231 8.30 17.37 11.88
CA HIS A 231 7.01 18.02 11.63
C HIS A 231 6.52 18.80 12.84
N ALA A 232 6.62 18.22 14.03
CA ALA A 232 6.25 18.87 15.30
C ALA A 232 7.15 20.08 15.63
N ILE A 233 8.46 20.00 15.35
CA ILE A 233 9.42 21.12 15.46
C ILE A 233 9.00 22.26 14.53
N ALA A 234 8.59 21.94 13.30
CA ALA A 234 8.14 22.91 12.31
C ALA A 234 6.74 23.51 12.60
N GLY A 235 6.09 23.08 13.67
CA GLY A 235 4.76 23.55 14.05
C GLY A 235 3.61 22.85 13.31
N GLY A 236 3.86 21.69 12.70
CA GLY A 236 2.85 20.93 11.99
C GLY A 236 2.05 19.97 12.89
N SER A 237 0.78 19.76 12.54
CA SER A 237 -0.07 18.74 13.18
C SER A 237 -0.04 17.42 12.39
N ALA A 238 -0.25 16.30 13.05
CA ALA A 238 -0.25 14.98 12.43
C ALA A 238 -1.48 14.14 12.82
N ILE A 239 -1.95 13.31 11.90
CA ILE A 239 -3.06 12.37 12.09
C ILE A 239 -2.62 11.00 11.56
N LEU A 240 -2.60 10.00 12.44
CA LEU A 240 -2.10 8.65 12.17
C LEU A 240 -3.26 7.66 12.18
N LEU A 241 -3.42 6.86 11.13
CA LEU A 241 -4.50 5.87 11.01
C LEU A 241 -3.91 4.46 11.09
N SER A 242 -4.58 3.58 11.83
CA SER A 242 -4.19 2.17 11.85
C SER A 242 -5.36 1.26 12.22
N ALA A 243 -5.35 0.03 11.71
CA ALA A 243 -6.24 -1.03 12.17
C ALA A 243 -5.61 -1.92 13.27
N THR A 244 -4.29 -2.07 13.30
CA THR A 244 -3.61 -3.11 14.09
C THR A 244 -2.32 -2.59 14.74
N LEU A 245 -2.38 -1.42 15.38
CA LEU A 245 -1.20 -0.77 15.97
C LEU A 245 -0.90 -1.34 17.38
N PRO A 246 0.29 -1.92 17.61
CA PRO A 246 0.71 -2.32 18.95
C PRO A 246 0.92 -1.10 19.87
N GLN A 247 0.67 -1.27 21.18
CA GLN A 247 0.81 -0.21 22.18
C GLN A 247 2.22 0.40 22.22
N SER A 248 3.25 -0.44 22.08
CA SER A 248 4.64 0.01 22.04
C SER A 248 4.91 0.96 20.88
N GLN A 249 4.36 0.67 19.69
CA GLN A 249 4.47 1.55 18.52
C GLN A 249 3.67 2.84 18.73
N ARG A 250 2.44 2.74 19.28
CA ARG A 250 1.62 3.91 19.61
C ARG A 250 2.34 4.87 20.56
N GLN A 251 2.98 4.33 21.60
CA GLN A 251 3.80 5.10 22.55
C GLN A 251 5.01 5.75 21.87
N GLN A 252 5.72 5.03 20.99
CA GLN A 252 6.86 5.59 20.24
C GLN A 252 6.46 6.78 19.34
N LEU A 253 5.30 6.70 18.68
CA LEU A 253 4.80 7.78 17.83
C LEU A 253 4.46 9.04 18.66
N LEU A 254 3.85 8.86 19.83
CA LEU A 254 3.60 9.95 20.78
C LEU A 254 4.91 10.54 21.33
N ASP A 255 5.86 9.68 21.72
CA ASP A 255 7.17 10.10 22.22
C ASP A 255 7.91 10.95 21.19
N ALA A 256 7.89 10.55 19.92
CA ALA A 256 8.52 11.30 18.85
C ALA A 256 7.89 12.68 18.62
N PHE A 257 6.57 12.76 18.65
CA PHE A 257 5.86 14.04 18.50
C PHE A 257 6.11 14.96 19.70
N THR A 258 6.00 14.43 20.93
CA THR A 258 6.24 15.20 22.18
C THR A 258 7.68 15.69 22.29
N ASP A 259 8.66 14.89 21.85
CA ASP A 259 10.07 15.30 21.76
C ASP A 259 10.25 16.47 20.79
N GLY A 260 9.63 16.40 19.60
CA GLY A 260 9.65 17.52 18.64
C GLY A 260 9.01 18.81 19.18
N ARG A 261 8.01 18.68 20.07
CA ARG A 261 7.39 19.80 20.80
C ARG A 261 8.22 20.26 22.02
N LYS A 262 9.33 19.59 22.34
CA LYS A 262 10.15 19.81 23.55
C LYS A 262 9.33 19.69 24.84
N GLN A 263 8.43 18.71 24.88
CA GLN A 263 7.59 18.42 26.04
C GLN A 263 8.06 17.15 26.73
N SER A 264 7.76 17.00 28.02
CA SER A 264 8.07 15.77 28.74
C SER A 264 7.30 14.60 28.13
N ARG A 265 7.94 13.43 28.09
CA ARG A 265 7.28 12.19 27.66
C ARG A 265 6.01 11.95 28.45
N GLN A 266 4.97 11.56 27.75
CA GLN A 266 3.66 11.22 28.32
C GLN A 266 3.51 9.70 28.30
N THR A 267 2.58 9.14 29.07
CA THR A 267 2.31 7.70 29.06
C THR A 267 0.88 7.47 28.62
N LEU A 268 0.69 6.50 27.72
CA LEU A 268 -0.61 6.01 27.32
C LEU A 268 -1.02 4.82 28.21
N HIS A 269 -2.30 4.73 28.54
CA HIS A 269 -2.79 3.74 29.51
C HIS A 269 -3.94 2.89 28.97
N SER A 270 -4.64 3.33 27.92
CA SER A 270 -5.83 2.66 27.43
C SER A 270 -5.50 1.42 26.58
N ASN A 271 -6.12 0.30 26.94
CA ASN A 271 -6.12 -0.93 26.15
C ASN A 271 -7.36 -1.05 25.25
N ALA A 272 -8.22 -0.03 25.19
CA ALA A 272 -9.44 -0.10 24.41
C ALA A 272 -9.16 -0.19 22.91
N TYR A 273 -10.13 -0.75 22.18
CA TYR A 273 -10.17 -0.76 20.72
C TYR A 273 -11.63 -0.89 20.28
N PRO A 274 -12.15 -0.03 19.39
CA PRO A 274 -11.50 1.15 18.78
C PRO A 274 -11.09 2.24 19.78
N LEU A 275 -10.13 3.08 19.38
CA LEU A 275 -9.58 4.15 20.22
C LEU A 275 -9.18 5.38 19.39
N LEU A 276 -9.49 6.58 19.89
CA LEU A 276 -8.87 7.83 19.46
C LEU A 276 -7.93 8.33 20.56
N THR A 277 -6.65 8.48 20.25
CA THR A 277 -5.67 9.17 21.11
C THR A 277 -5.44 10.57 20.59
N HIS A 278 -5.56 11.58 21.45
CA HIS A 278 -5.39 12.99 21.10
C HIS A 278 -4.36 13.65 22.02
N PHE A 279 -3.35 14.29 21.44
CA PHE A 279 -2.40 15.12 22.14
C PHE A 279 -2.44 16.54 21.58
N ASN A 280 -2.81 17.52 22.41
CA ASN A 280 -2.94 18.93 22.05
C ASN A 280 -1.90 19.84 22.72
N GLY A 281 -0.89 19.25 23.38
CA GLY A 281 0.12 19.96 24.16
C GLY A 281 -0.03 19.85 25.68
N THR A 282 -1.07 19.18 26.20
CA THR A 282 -1.17 18.76 27.60
C THR A 282 -1.05 17.24 27.73
N ALA A 283 -1.51 16.64 28.84
CA ALA A 283 -1.63 15.19 28.92
C ALA A 283 -2.47 14.65 27.73
N PRO A 284 -2.14 13.46 27.19
CA PRO A 284 -2.90 12.86 26.11
C PRO A 284 -4.28 12.41 26.60
N ASP A 285 -5.31 12.70 25.81
CA ASP A 285 -6.66 12.18 26.03
C ASP A 285 -6.84 10.88 25.23
N GLU A 286 -7.35 9.84 25.87
CA GLU A 286 -7.65 8.55 25.26
C GLU A 286 -9.16 8.32 25.28
N PHE A 287 -9.80 8.27 24.12
CA PHE A 287 -11.24 8.11 23.97
C PHE A 287 -11.57 6.72 23.43
N PRO A 288 -11.97 5.75 24.29
CA PRO A 288 -12.57 4.50 23.85
C PRO A 288 -13.83 4.77 23.03
N LEU A 289 -14.00 4.03 21.95
CA LEU A 289 -15.10 4.21 21.01
C LEU A 289 -15.80 2.88 20.74
N GLU A 290 -17.06 2.97 20.33
CA GLU A 290 -17.75 1.86 19.67
C GLU A 290 -17.40 1.85 18.17
N THR A 291 -17.39 0.68 17.53
CA THR A 291 -17.35 0.63 16.05
C THR A 291 -18.75 0.52 15.46
N ARG A 292 -18.89 0.89 14.17
CA ARG A 292 -20.14 0.77 13.43
C ARG A 292 -20.58 -0.70 13.32
N ALA A 293 -21.83 -1.00 13.62
CA ALA A 293 -22.36 -2.36 13.60
C ALA A 293 -22.13 -3.11 12.26
N THR A 294 -22.08 -2.38 11.14
CA THR A 294 -21.90 -2.97 9.80
C THR A 294 -20.53 -3.61 9.57
N VAL A 295 -19.51 -3.21 10.34
CA VAL A 295 -18.14 -3.72 10.24
C VAL A 295 -17.78 -4.70 11.35
N ARG A 296 -18.70 -4.94 12.30
CA ARG A 296 -18.53 -6.02 13.28
C ARG A 296 -18.62 -7.37 12.60
N ARG A 297 -17.72 -8.27 12.97
CA ARG A 297 -17.63 -9.60 12.37
C ARG A 297 -17.18 -10.60 13.41
N HIS A 298 -17.75 -11.79 13.33
CA HIS A 298 -17.22 -12.98 13.99
C HIS A 298 -16.70 -13.91 12.90
N VAL A 299 -15.40 -14.19 12.92
CA VAL A 299 -14.74 -15.03 11.92
C VAL A 299 -14.33 -16.32 12.59
N GLN A 300 -14.90 -17.43 12.16
CA GLN A 300 -14.44 -18.75 12.58
C GLN A 300 -13.17 -19.11 11.82
N VAL A 301 -12.24 -19.81 12.47
CA VAL A 301 -10.98 -20.23 11.84
C VAL A 301 -10.86 -21.74 11.85
N GLU A 302 -10.72 -22.31 10.65
CA GLU A 302 -10.43 -23.72 10.42
C GLU A 302 -8.97 -23.89 10.01
N PHE A 303 -8.34 -25.00 10.40
CA PHE A 303 -6.93 -25.26 10.13
C PHE A 303 -6.76 -26.46 9.20
N ILE A 304 -5.92 -26.30 8.18
CA ILE A 304 -5.54 -27.37 7.26
C ILE A 304 -4.03 -27.40 7.08
N ASP A 305 -3.45 -28.59 7.02
CA ASP A 305 -2.00 -28.82 7.02
C ASP A 305 -1.48 -29.46 5.73
N ASN A 306 -2.30 -29.53 4.70
CA ASN A 306 -1.88 -30.12 3.44
C ASN A 306 -2.64 -29.53 2.26
N LEU A 307 -1.98 -29.53 1.10
CA LEU A 307 -2.51 -28.95 -0.13
C LEU A 307 -3.71 -29.72 -0.68
N GLN A 308 -3.87 -31.01 -0.35
CA GLN A 308 -5.02 -31.80 -0.78
C GLN A 308 -6.30 -31.32 -0.10
N ALA A 309 -6.24 -31.03 1.21
CA ALA A 309 -7.34 -30.43 1.95
C ALA A 309 -7.67 -29.01 1.44
N VAL A 310 -6.66 -28.23 1.05
CA VAL A 310 -6.88 -26.93 0.39
C VAL A 310 -7.65 -27.09 -0.92
N ALA A 311 -7.19 -28.01 -1.79
CA ALA A 311 -7.81 -28.26 -3.07
C ALA A 311 -9.26 -28.74 -2.91
N GLN A 312 -9.53 -29.60 -1.92
CA GLN A 312 -10.88 -30.05 -1.59
C GLN A 312 -11.78 -28.89 -1.14
N SER A 313 -11.29 -28.02 -0.24
CA SER A 313 -12.06 -26.85 0.22
C SER A 313 -12.42 -25.90 -0.93
N LEU A 314 -11.50 -25.70 -1.89
CA LEU A 314 -11.78 -24.94 -3.10
C LEU A 314 -12.81 -25.64 -3.99
N ALA A 315 -12.71 -26.95 -4.17
CA ALA A 315 -13.67 -27.73 -4.95
C ALA A 315 -15.08 -27.66 -4.35
N ASP A 316 -15.20 -27.78 -3.02
CA ASP A 316 -16.48 -27.67 -2.30
C ASP A 316 -17.10 -26.26 -2.44
N SER A 317 -16.26 -25.23 -2.39
CA SER A 317 -16.67 -23.84 -2.62
C SER A 317 -17.24 -23.66 -4.04
N VAL A 318 -16.53 -24.16 -5.06
CA VAL A 318 -16.98 -24.10 -6.45
C VAL A 318 -18.27 -24.90 -6.67
N ALA A 319 -18.37 -26.10 -6.11
CA ALA A 319 -19.56 -26.94 -6.19
C ALA A 319 -20.79 -26.27 -5.56
N SER A 320 -20.57 -25.47 -4.52
CA SER A 320 -21.61 -24.68 -3.84
C SER A 320 -21.91 -23.35 -4.54
N GLY A 321 -21.28 -23.07 -5.68
CA GLY A 321 -21.42 -21.81 -6.41
C GLY A 321 -20.80 -20.59 -5.69
N GLN A 322 -20.00 -20.81 -4.66
CA GLN A 322 -19.34 -19.74 -3.91
C GLN A 322 -18.10 -19.23 -4.65
N CYS A 323 -17.70 -17.99 -4.36
CA CYS A 323 -16.41 -17.48 -4.77
C CYS A 323 -15.36 -17.61 -3.66
N ALA A 324 -14.17 -18.10 -4.03
CA ALA A 324 -13.11 -18.42 -3.09
C ALA A 324 -11.80 -17.71 -3.45
N CYS A 325 -11.05 -17.29 -2.43
CA CYS A 325 -9.68 -16.82 -2.59
C CYS A 325 -8.70 -17.73 -1.85
N TRP A 326 -7.58 -18.06 -2.48
CA TRP A 326 -6.43 -18.66 -1.82
C TRP A 326 -5.22 -17.73 -1.86
N ILE A 327 -4.87 -17.18 -0.69
CA ILE A 327 -3.77 -16.25 -0.51
C ILE A 327 -2.51 -17.03 -0.12
N ARG A 328 -1.50 -16.97 -0.99
CA ARG A 328 -0.18 -17.59 -0.80
C ARG A 328 0.85 -16.56 -0.41
N ASN A 329 1.79 -16.94 0.46
CA ASN A 329 2.81 -16.01 0.94
C ASN A 329 3.91 -15.69 -0.10
N THR A 330 4.06 -16.49 -1.16
CA THR A 330 5.04 -16.22 -2.22
C THR A 330 4.45 -16.35 -3.62
N VAL A 331 5.04 -15.61 -4.57
CA VAL A 331 4.68 -15.69 -6.00
C VAL A 331 4.90 -17.09 -6.56
N ALA A 332 5.99 -17.76 -6.16
CA ALA A 332 6.30 -19.11 -6.62
C ALA A 332 5.22 -20.10 -6.16
N ASP A 333 4.78 -19.99 -4.90
CA ASP A 333 3.75 -20.87 -4.35
C ASP A 333 2.35 -20.60 -4.95
N ALA A 334 2.00 -19.32 -5.20
CA ALA A 334 0.77 -18.95 -5.91
C ALA A 334 0.72 -19.53 -7.32
N ARG A 335 1.84 -19.49 -8.05
CA ARG A 335 1.93 -20.01 -9.41
C ARG A 335 1.85 -21.53 -9.48
N GLU A 336 2.53 -22.21 -8.55
CA GLU A 336 2.47 -23.67 -8.46
C GLU A 336 1.04 -24.13 -8.14
N ALA A 337 0.40 -23.50 -7.16
CA ALA A 337 -1.01 -23.74 -6.84
C ALA A 337 -1.93 -23.53 -8.06
N TYR A 338 -1.78 -22.40 -8.76
CA TYR A 338 -2.57 -22.11 -9.97
C TYR A 338 -2.34 -23.14 -11.07
N THR A 339 -1.09 -23.51 -11.32
CA THR A 339 -0.75 -24.46 -12.38
C THR A 339 -1.32 -25.85 -12.09
N GLN A 340 -1.28 -26.30 -10.83
CA GLN A 340 -1.84 -27.58 -10.40
C GLN A 340 -3.36 -27.60 -10.52
N LEU A 341 -4.03 -26.54 -10.05
CA LEU A 341 -5.50 -26.48 -10.00
C LEU A 341 -6.13 -26.14 -11.35
N ARG A 342 -5.47 -25.37 -12.22
CA ARG A 342 -6.03 -24.94 -13.51
C ARG A 342 -6.53 -26.08 -14.39
N SER A 343 -5.91 -27.26 -14.32
CA SER A 343 -6.37 -28.43 -15.09
C SER A 343 -7.74 -28.96 -14.67
N GLN A 344 -8.19 -28.63 -13.46
CA GLN A 344 -9.43 -29.11 -12.84
C GLN A 344 -10.60 -28.14 -13.06
N TYR A 345 -10.34 -26.92 -13.52
CA TYR A 345 -11.34 -25.86 -13.66
C TYR A 345 -11.25 -25.19 -15.04
N PRO A 346 -12.37 -24.73 -15.62
CA PRO A 346 -12.33 -23.90 -16.81
C PRO A 346 -11.51 -22.62 -16.58
N GLU A 347 -10.84 -22.11 -17.62
CA GLU A 347 -10.01 -20.90 -17.49
C GLU A 347 -10.78 -19.68 -16.95
N TRP A 348 -12.08 -19.62 -17.19
CA TRP A 348 -12.92 -18.52 -16.72
C TRP A 348 -13.27 -18.63 -15.23
N ASN A 349 -13.06 -19.77 -14.57
CA ASN A 349 -13.32 -19.99 -13.14
C ASN A 349 -12.11 -19.76 -12.25
N ILE A 350 -10.89 -19.67 -12.78
CA ILE A 350 -9.68 -19.57 -11.95
C ILE A 350 -8.73 -18.49 -12.47
N ALA A 351 -8.37 -17.57 -11.59
CA ALA A 351 -7.44 -16.47 -11.87
C ALA A 351 -6.21 -16.53 -10.95
N LEU A 352 -5.09 -16.00 -11.45
CA LEU A 352 -3.85 -15.80 -10.69
C LEU A 352 -3.54 -14.30 -10.63
N PHE A 353 -3.24 -13.78 -9.44
CA PHE A 353 -2.89 -12.37 -9.28
C PHE A 353 -1.71 -12.13 -8.33
N HIS A 354 -0.67 -11.46 -8.82
CA HIS A 354 0.55 -11.14 -8.06
C HIS A 354 1.33 -10.00 -8.72
N ALA A 355 2.41 -9.53 -8.08
CA ALA A 355 3.14 -8.35 -8.54
C ALA A 355 4.01 -8.54 -9.81
N ARG A 356 4.41 -9.77 -10.18
CA ARG A 356 5.37 -10.05 -11.28
C ARG A 356 4.75 -10.12 -12.70
N PHE A 357 3.72 -9.33 -12.98
CA PHE A 357 3.16 -9.14 -14.32
C PHE A 357 3.64 -7.80 -14.89
N ALA A 358 3.78 -7.71 -16.22
CA ALA A 358 3.96 -6.41 -16.87
C ALA A 358 2.84 -5.48 -16.44
N LEU A 359 3.13 -4.18 -16.26
CA LEU A 359 2.15 -3.24 -15.74
C LEU A 359 0.80 -3.30 -16.49
N ALA A 360 0.81 -3.34 -17.82
CA ALA A 360 -0.43 -3.46 -18.61
C ALA A 360 -1.19 -4.76 -18.32
N ASP A 361 -0.50 -5.91 -18.29
CA ASP A 361 -1.11 -7.20 -17.98
C ASP A 361 -1.64 -7.21 -16.54
N ARG A 362 -0.91 -6.62 -15.59
CA ARG A 362 -1.30 -6.48 -14.19
C ARG A 362 -2.59 -5.68 -14.06
N LEU A 363 -2.67 -4.50 -14.70
CA LEU A 363 -3.86 -3.65 -14.68
C LEU A 363 -5.07 -4.38 -15.29
N ALA A 364 -4.87 -5.11 -16.39
CA ALA A 364 -5.94 -5.91 -17.00
C ALA A 364 -6.39 -7.09 -16.12
N ILE A 365 -5.48 -7.72 -15.36
CA ILE A 365 -5.86 -8.76 -14.37
C ILE A 365 -6.60 -8.13 -13.20
N GLU A 366 -6.09 -7.01 -12.67
CA GLU A 366 -6.70 -6.27 -11.55
C GLU A 366 -8.15 -5.87 -11.85
N GLN A 367 -8.40 -5.32 -13.05
CA GLN A 367 -9.77 -4.99 -13.47
C GLN A 367 -10.66 -6.23 -13.51
N ARG A 368 -10.20 -7.34 -14.12
CA ARG A 368 -10.99 -8.60 -14.14
C ARG A 368 -11.26 -9.16 -12.75
N VAL A 369 -10.34 -8.97 -11.80
CA VAL A 369 -10.51 -9.36 -10.39
C VAL A 369 -11.57 -8.48 -9.74
N LEU A 370 -11.53 -7.16 -9.96
CA LEU A 370 -12.56 -6.23 -9.46
C LEU A 370 -13.94 -6.52 -10.07
N ASP A 371 -14.02 -6.81 -11.36
CA ASP A 371 -15.30 -7.11 -12.04
C ASP A 371 -15.97 -8.36 -11.46
N ARG A 372 -15.19 -9.34 -10.99
CA ARG A 372 -15.69 -10.61 -10.46
C ARG A 372 -15.93 -10.58 -8.96
N PHE A 373 -15.01 -10.00 -8.19
CA PHE A 373 -15.01 -10.09 -6.74
C PHE A 373 -15.28 -8.74 -6.05
N GLY A 374 -15.44 -7.66 -6.81
CA GLY A 374 -15.65 -6.32 -6.27
C GLY A 374 -17.07 -6.02 -5.80
N LYS A 375 -17.25 -4.83 -5.22
CA LYS A 375 -18.53 -4.33 -4.68
C LYS A 375 -19.72 -4.47 -5.64
N GLU A 376 -19.50 -4.20 -6.93
CA GLU A 376 -20.55 -4.16 -7.95
C GLU A 376 -20.80 -5.51 -8.65
N SER A 377 -20.08 -6.57 -8.28
CA SER A 377 -20.27 -7.88 -8.90
C SER A 377 -21.57 -8.57 -8.45
N ASN A 378 -22.21 -9.30 -9.37
CA ASN A 378 -23.46 -10.04 -9.14
C ASN A 378 -23.24 -11.56 -9.02
N HIS A 379 -24.33 -12.31 -8.78
CA HIS A 379 -24.30 -13.78 -8.67
C HIS A 379 -23.62 -14.45 -9.88
N GLU A 380 -24.02 -14.10 -11.10
CA GLU A 380 -23.51 -14.74 -12.33
C GLU A 380 -21.99 -14.57 -12.49
N GLN A 381 -21.47 -13.39 -12.12
CA GLN A 381 -20.05 -13.09 -12.19
C GLN A 381 -19.25 -13.79 -11.09
N ARG A 382 -19.85 -14.03 -9.92
CA ARG A 382 -19.19 -14.63 -8.73
C ARG A 382 -19.26 -16.15 -8.71
N GLN A 383 -20.28 -16.75 -9.31
CA GLN A 383 -20.60 -18.16 -9.14
C GLN A 383 -19.41 -19.07 -9.52
N GLY A 384 -18.91 -19.83 -8.55
CA GLY A 384 -17.85 -20.82 -8.74
C GLY A 384 -16.50 -20.25 -9.17
N GLN A 385 -16.18 -19.02 -8.78
CA GLN A 385 -14.92 -18.34 -9.11
C GLN A 385 -13.85 -18.57 -8.04
N ILE A 386 -12.61 -18.81 -8.48
CA ILE A 386 -11.42 -18.97 -7.65
C ILE A 386 -10.39 -17.88 -8.01
N LEU A 387 -9.88 -17.20 -7.00
CA LEU A 387 -8.69 -16.35 -7.12
C LEU A 387 -7.53 -16.92 -6.31
N ILE A 388 -6.43 -17.25 -6.97
CA ILE A 388 -5.16 -17.51 -6.29
C ILE A 388 -4.34 -16.24 -6.34
N ALA A 389 -3.93 -15.73 -5.19
CA ALA A 389 -3.23 -14.46 -5.11
C ALA A 389 -2.08 -14.49 -4.11
N THR A 390 -1.18 -13.51 -4.22
CA THR A 390 -0.26 -13.17 -3.13
C THR A 390 -0.83 -12.03 -2.28
N GLN A 391 -0.01 -11.40 -1.44
CA GLN A 391 -0.38 -10.27 -0.58
C GLN A 391 -0.94 -9.04 -1.34
N VAL A 392 -0.93 -9.05 -2.67
CA VAL A 392 -1.50 -7.97 -3.50
C VAL A 392 -3.00 -7.75 -3.28
N VAL A 393 -3.73 -8.71 -2.69
CA VAL A 393 -5.15 -8.56 -2.36
C VAL A 393 -5.41 -8.01 -0.95
N GLU A 394 -4.37 -7.92 -0.10
CA GLU A 394 -4.46 -7.47 1.29
C GLU A 394 -4.71 -5.96 1.40
N GLN A 395 -4.19 -5.19 0.45
CA GLN A 395 -4.19 -3.73 0.50
C GLN A 395 -4.87 -3.14 -0.74
N SER A 396 -5.63 -2.06 -0.53
CA SER A 396 -6.20 -1.19 -1.59
C SER A 396 -7.29 -1.76 -2.50
N LEU A 397 -7.46 -3.08 -2.63
CA LEU A 397 -8.50 -3.67 -3.47
C LEU A 397 -9.79 -3.95 -2.67
N ASP A 398 -10.91 -3.44 -3.17
CA ASP A 398 -12.24 -3.61 -2.58
C ASP A 398 -12.86 -4.95 -3.05
N LEU A 399 -12.39 -6.06 -2.47
CA LEU A 399 -12.77 -7.43 -2.86
C LEU A 399 -13.58 -8.14 -1.77
N ASP A 400 -14.52 -8.98 -2.19
CA ASP A 400 -15.42 -9.77 -1.35
C ASP A 400 -15.50 -11.23 -1.80
N PHE A 401 -15.03 -12.11 -0.93
CA PHE A 401 -15.08 -13.56 -1.10
C PHE A 401 -16.04 -14.21 -0.11
N ASP A 402 -16.66 -15.31 -0.53
CA ASP A 402 -17.49 -16.15 0.34
C ASP A 402 -16.63 -17.09 1.19
N ARG A 403 -15.47 -17.54 0.64
CA ARG A 403 -14.46 -18.33 1.34
C ARG A 403 -13.06 -17.73 1.13
N VAL A 404 -12.28 -17.61 2.20
CA VAL A 404 -10.86 -17.24 2.13
C VAL A 404 -10.03 -18.35 2.74
N ILE A 405 -9.07 -18.82 1.96
CA ILE A 405 -7.99 -19.72 2.38
C ILE A 405 -6.72 -18.88 2.39
N THR A 406 -5.94 -18.93 3.46
CA THR A 406 -4.70 -18.18 3.57
C THR A 406 -3.61 -19.05 4.16
N ASP A 407 -2.39 -18.94 3.62
CA ASP A 407 -1.23 -19.46 4.33
C ASP A 407 -1.05 -18.74 5.68
N LEU A 408 -0.48 -19.43 6.67
CA LEU A 408 -0.12 -18.84 7.95
C LEU A 408 0.78 -17.61 7.75
N ALA A 409 0.40 -16.52 8.39
CA ALA A 409 1.09 -15.23 8.37
C ALA A 409 0.92 -14.58 9.76
N PRO A 410 1.64 -13.49 10.06
CA PRO A 410 1.44 -12.75 11.30
C PRO A 410 -0.02 -12.26 11.46
N ILE A 411 -0.47 -12.12 12.70
CA ILE A 411 -1.88 -11.92 13.04
C ILE A 411 -2.50 -10.68 12.40
N ASP A 412 -1.76 -9.59 12.26
CA ASP A 412 -2.22 -8.37 11.61
C ASP A 412 -2.56 -8.60 10.12
N LEU A 413 -1.72 -9.34 9.40
CA LEU A 413 -1.96 -9.73 8.01
C LEU A 413 -3.14 -10.70 7.90
N ILE A 414 -3.29 -11.63 8.85
CA ILE A 414 -4.47 -12.52 8.89
C ILE A 414 -5.76 -11.72 9.04
N ILE A 415 -5.79 -10.72 9.93
CA ILE A 415 -6.93 -9.83 10.12
C ILE A 415 -7.22 -9.03 8.83
N GLN A 416 -6.19 -8.53 8.15
CA GLN A 416 -6.35 -7.82 6.87
C GLN A 416 -6.90 -8.72 5.76
N ARG A 417 -6.39 -9.94 5.64
CA ARG A 417 -6.87 -10.96 4.69
C ARG A 417 -8.31 -11.33 4.97
N ALA A 418 -8.68 -11.52 6.24
CA ALA A 418 -10.04 -11.75 6.67
C ALA A 418 -10.97 -10.55 6.38
N GLY A 419 -10.44 -9.33 6.29
CA GLY A 419 -11.19 -8.14 5.84
C GLY A 419 -11.68 -8.19 4.38
N ARG A 420 -11.36 -9.26 3.64
CA ARG A 420 -11.92 -9.57 2.30
C ARG A 420 -12.99 -10.67 2.35
N LEU A 421 -13.15 -11.33 3.49
CA LEU A 421 -14.19 -12.33 3.72
C LEU A 421 -15.48 -11.60 4.11
N HIS A 422 -16.51 -11.75 3.27
CA HIS A 422 -17.85 -11.16 3.50
C HIS A 422 -17.79 -9.63 3.71
N ARG A 423 -17.01 -8.98 2.86
CA ARG A 423 -16.73 -7.55 2.94
C ARG A 423 -17.95 -6.69 2.68
N HIS A 424 -18.77 -7.05 1.69
CA HIS A 424 -20.02 -6.37 1.34
C HIS A 424 -21.20 -7.25 1.71
N ARG A 425 -22.30 -6.63 2.15
CA ARG A 425 -23.53 -7.36 2.49
C ARG A 425 -24.16 -7.96 1.24
N ARG A 426 -24.34 -9.28 1.23
CA ARG A 426 -24.89 -10.02 0.08
C ARG A 426 -26.00 -10.97 0.49
N ASP A 427 -26.85 -11.31 -0.48
CA ASP A 427 -27.80 -12.40 -0.33
C ASP A 427 -27.10 -13.78 -0.41
N ALA A 428 -27.85 -14.87 -0.22
CA ALA A 428 -27.30 -16.22 -0.27
C ALA A 428 -26.73 -16.63 -1.64
N LEU A 429 -27.09 -15.93 -2.71
CA LEU A 429 -26.56 -16.15 -4.06
C LEU A 429 -25.34 -15.26 -4.35
N GLY A 430 -25.04 -14.29 -3.49
CA GLY A 430 -23.92 -13.37 -3.66
C GLY A 430 -24.29 -12.06 -4.35
N ASN A 431 -25.56 -11.69 -4.49
CA ASN A 431 -25.95 -10.37 -4.97
C ASN A 431 -25.90 -9.34 -3.84
N ARG A 432 -25.53 -8.10 -4.15
CA ARG A 432 -25.44 -7.02 -3.16
C ARG A 432 -26.81 -6.64 -2.62
N ILE A 433 -26.90 -6.46 -1.31
CA ILE A 433 -28.11 -6.02 -0.61
C ILE A 433 -27.77 -4.91 0.41
N GLY A 434 -28.75 -4.07 0.73
CA GLY A 434 -28.60 -3.02 1.77
C GLY A 434 -28.81 -3.53 3.21
N GLU A 435 -29.41 -4.71 3.36
CA GLU A 435 -29.78 -5.32 4.64
C GLU A 435 -28.61 -6.08 5.30
N SER A 436 -28.89 -6.89 6.32
CA SER A 436 -27.91 -7.81 6.89
C SER A 436 -27.46 -8.85 5.86
N ASP A 437 -26.20 -9.26 5.93
CA ASP A 437 -25.69 -10.37 5.11
C ASP A 437 -26.54 -11.63 5.34
N ARG A 438 -26.88 -12.34 4.27
CA ARG A 438 -27.69 -13.56 4.33
C ARG A 438 -26.88 -14.81 3.97
N ARG A 439 -25.57 -14.67 3.78
CA ARG A 439 -24.65 -15.82 3.70
C ARG A 439 -24.46 -16.43 5.09
N PRO A 440 -24.02 -17.70 5.18
CA PRO A 440 -23.61 -18.29 6.45
C PRO A 440 -22.51 -17.48 7.14
N GLU A 441 -22.26 -17.74 8.43
CA GLU A 441 -21.17 -17.11 9.15
C GLU A 441 -19.82 -17.26 8.41
N PRO A 442 -18.99 -16.22 8.37
CA PRO A 442 -17.75 -16.24 7.62
C PRO A 442 -16.74 -17.17 8.27
N VAL A 443 -16.17 -18.07 7.46
CA VAL A 443 -15.13 -19.01 7.89
C VAL A 443 -13.84 -18.75 7.11
N LEU A 444 -12.77 -18.47 7.84
CA LEU A 444 -11.42 -18.37 7.32
C LEU A 444 -10.71 -19.72 7.44
N THR A 445 -10.10 -20.19 6.36
CA THR A 445 -9.28 -21.40 6.38
C THR A 445 -7.81 -21.04 6.43
N LEU A 446 -7.13 -21.44 7.49
CA LEU A 446 -5.71 -21.25 7.66
C LEU A 446 -4.94 -22.49 7.20
N HIS A 447 -4.24 -22.37 6.09
CA HIS A 447 -3.24 -23.34 5.67
C HIS A 447 -1.98 -23.14 6.50
N ALA A 448 -1.72 -24.03 7.45
CA ALA A 448 -0.68 -23.90 8.47
C ALA A 448 0.01 -25.26 8.70
N PRO A 449 1.21 -25.31 9.31
CA PRO A 449 1.78 -26.58 9.74
C PRO A 449 0.90 -27.24 10.79
N ALA A 450 1.01 -28.56 10.95
CA ALA A 450 0.34 -29.26 12.05
C ALA A 450 0.72 -28.63 13.41
N TRP A 451 -0.27 -28.45 14.29
CA TRP A 451 -0.03 -27.87 15.61
C TRP A 451 0.91 -28.72 16.45
N SER A 452 1.81 -28.05 17.18
CA SER A 452 2.61 -28.64 18.23
C SER A 452 2.74 -27.63 19.36
N ASP A 453 2.52 -28.07 20.60
CA ASP A 453 2.80 -27.27 21.80
C ASP A 453 4.31 -27.09 22.01
N GLU A 454 5.10 -28.05 21.52
CA GLU A 454 6.56 -28.03 21.49
C GLU A 454 7.05 -28.11 20.03
N PRO A 455 6.94 -27.01 19.26
CA PRO A 455 7.38 -27.01 17.86
C PRO A 455 8.89 -27.14 17.77
N SER A 456 9.37 -27.94 16.80
CA SER A 456 10.80 -27.97 16.47
C SER A 456 11.23 -26.69 15.75
N ALA A 457 12.54 -26.45 15.66
CA ALA A 457 13.09 -25.28 14.95
C ALA A 457 12.68 -25.21 13.46
N ASP A 458 12.36 -26.36 12.86
CA ASP A 458 11.94 -26.46 11.45
C ASP A 458 10.42 -26.54 11.28
N TRP A 459 9.62 -26.39 12.35
CA TRP A 459 8.16 -26.50 12.32
C TRP A 459 7.51 -25.70 11.18
N PHE A 460 7.88 -24.43 11.03
CA PHE A 460 7.39 -23.59 9.94
C PHE A 460 8.14 -23.84 8.62
N LYS A 461 9.48 -23.98 8.67
CA LYS A 461 10.35 -24.10 7.47
C LYS A 461 10.10 -25.38 6.68
N GLY A 462 9.82 -26.48 7.38
CA GLY A 462 9.52 -27.77 6.76
C GLY A 462 8.25 -27.72 5.92
N HIS A 463 7.26 -26.93 6.36
CA HIS A 463 5.99 -26.76 5.66
C HIS A 463 6.03 -25.67 4.59
N PHE A 464 6.69 -24.55 4.88
CA PHE A 464 6.77 -23.36 4.04
C PHE A 464 8.24 -22.96 3.73
N PRO A 465 8.99 -23.78 2.96
CA PRO A 465 10.44 -23.60 2.78
C PRO A 465 10.82 -22.29 2.07
N ARG A 466 9.90 -21.67 1.33
CA ARG A 466 10.11 -20.41 0.60
C ARG A 466 9.73 -19.16 1.38
N VAL A 467 9.02 -19.33 2.50
CA VAL A 467 8.43 -18.22 3.26
C VAL A 467 9.36 -17.74 4.37
N GLN A 468 10.37 -18.53 4.77
CA GLN A 468 11.30 -18.17 5.86
C GLN A 468 11.99 -16.80 5.68
N THR A 469 12.19 -16.34 4.44
CA THR A 469 12.79 -15.02 4.15
C THR A 469 11.74 -13.91 4.04
N VAL A 470 10.45 -14.26 4.04
CA VAL A 470 9.31 -13.34 4.01
C VAL A 470 8.85 -13.05 5.43
N TYR A 471 8.73 -14.10 6.26
CA TYR A 471 8.41 -14.00 7.68
C TYR A 471 9.50 -14.69 8.50
N GLU A 472 10.42 -13.90 9.05
CA GLU A 472 11.61 -14.39 9.76
C GLU A 472 11.30 -14.82 11.20
N ASP A 473 10.33 -14.16 11.86
CA ASP A 473 9.94 -14.46 13.23
C ASP A 473 8.92 -15.60 13.29
N HIS A 474 9.41 -16.83 13.41
CA HIS A 474 8.54 -18.01 13.49
C HIS A 474 7.81 -18.13 14.83
N GLY A 475 8.30 -17.46 15.88
CA GLY A 475 7.61 -17.41 17.17
C GLY A 475 6.29 -16.64 17.06
N GLN A 476 6.29 -15.51 16.36
CA GLN A 476 5.07 -14.73 16.09
C GLN A 476 4.05 -15.50 15.25
N LEU A 477 4.50 -16.30 14.27
CA LEU A 477 3.62 -17.16 13.48
C LEU A 477 2.97 -18.25 14.34
N TRP A 478 3.74 -18.84 15.25
CA TRP A 478 3.22 -19.83 16.20
C TRP A 478 2.22 -19.20 17.18
N LEU A 479 2.54 -18.02 17.74
CA LEU A 479 1.61 -17.26 18.61
C LEU A 479 0.31 -16.91 17.88
N THR A 480 0.40 -16.51 16.61
CA THR A 480 -0.78 -16.29 15.77
C THR A 480 -1.64 -17.54 15.69
N MET A 481 -1.04 -18.69 15.38
CA MET A 481 -1.78 -19.96 15.31
C MET A 481 -2.35 -20.38 16.67
N LYS A 482 -1.59 -20.19 17.76
CA LYS A 482 -2.02 -20.49 19.14
C LYS A 482 -3.31 -19.74 19.49
N LEU A 483 -3.29 -18.41 19.36
CA LEU A 483 -4.41 -17.55 19.74
C LEU A 483 -5.66 -17.87 18.92
N LEU A 484 -5.51 -18.10 17.62
CA LEU A 484 -6.63 -18.46 16.75
C LEU A 484 -7.21 -19.84 17.09
N ARG A 485 -6.38 -20.80 17.50
CA ARG A 485 -6.83 -22.14 17.94
C ARG A 485 -7.56 -22.08 19.26
N GLU A 486 -7.00 -21.39 20.25
CA GLU A 486 -7.59 -21.26 21.59
C GLU A 486 -8.96 -20.57 21.53
N ASN A 487 -9.10 -19.57 20.65
CA ASN A 487 -10.36 -18.84 20.47
C ASN A 487 -11.34 -19.50 19.48
N GLY A 488 -10.89 -20.45 18.65
CA GLY A 488 -11.67 -21.04 17.55
C GLY A 488 -12.02 -20.05 16.42
N GLY A 489 -11.42 -18.86 16.43
CA GLY A 489 -11.82 -17.73 15.62
C GLY A 489 -11.46 -16.40 16.27
N PHE A 490 -12.11 -15.33 15.82
CA PHE A 490 -11.99 -14.01 16.43
C PHE A 490 -13.18 -13.11 16.10
N ARG A 491 -13.42 -12.13 16.98
CA ARG A 491 -14.42 -11.08 16.79
C ARG A 491 -13.72 -9.74 16.58
N MET A 492 -14.16 -9.01 15.58
CA MET A 492 -13.71 -7.65 15.31
C MET A 492 -14.86 -6.70 15.63
N PRO A 493 -14.62 -5.65 16.43
CA PRO A 493 -13.34 -5.17 16.95
C PRO A 493 -12.89 -5.79 18.29
N GLU A 494 -13.74 -6.58 18.95
CA GLU A 494 -13.64 -6.92 20.37
C GLU A 494 -12.33 -7.65 20.73
N ASP A 495 -11.87 -8.56 19.88
CA ASP A 495 -10.66 -9.35 20.14
C ASP A 495 -9.40 -8.72 19.52
N ALA A 496 -9.51 -7.59 18.80
CA ALA A 496 -8.41 -7.00 18.04
C ALA A 496 -7.19 -6.67 18.92
N ARG A 497 -7.39 -5.99 20.05
CA ARG A 497 -6.27 -5.63 20.95
C ARG A 497 -5.58 -6.87 21.50
N ALA A 498 -6.36 -7.84 21.99
CA ALA A 498 -5.82 -9.07 22.57
C ALA A 498 -5.01 -9.88 21.54
N LEU A 499 -5.47 -9.93 20.30
CA LEU A 499 -4.77 -10.60 19.20
C LEU A 499 -3.45 -9.93 18.84
N ILE A 500 -3.45 -8.60 18.68
CA ILE A 500 -2.24 -7.84 18.33
C ILE A 500 -1.22 -7.89 19.47
N GLU A 501 -1.62 -7.58 20.70
CA GLU A 501 -0.70 -7.60 21.86
C GLU A 501 -0.26 -9.03 22.22
N GLY A 502 -1.11 -10.05 21.98
CA GLY A 502 -0.76 -11.45 22.21
C GLY A 502 0.32 -11.99 21.26
N VAL A 503 0.63 -11.29 20.17
CA VAL A 503 1.69 -11.67 19.21
C VAL A 503 2.88 -10.72 19.25
N TYR A 504 2.63 -9.40 19.33
CA TYR A 504 3.68 -8.38 19.27
C TYR A 504 4.04 -7.77 20.64
N GLY A 505 3.29 -8.09 21.68
CA GLY A 505 3.51 -7.57 23.03
C GLY A 505 4.81 -8.09 23.63
N SER A 506 5.33 -7.35 24.61
CA SER A 506 6.59 -7.67 25.29
C SER A 506 6.52 -8.88 26.22
N GLU A 507 5.32 -9.33 26.59
CA GLU A 507 5.06 -10.41 27.56
C GLU A 507 4.59 -11.70 26.88
N THR A 508 5.16 -12.04 25.72
CA THR A 508 4.80 -13.25 24.98
C THR A 508 5.72 -14.42 25.32
N ASP A 509 5.15 -15.62 25.45
CA ASP A 509 5.87 -16.85 25.74
C ASP A 509 6.07 -17.67 24.46
N ILE A 510 7.29 -17.66 23.94
CA ILE A 510 7.68 -18.35 22.70
C ILE A 510 8.32 -19.69 23.06
N PRO A 511 7.86 -20.82 22.47
CA PRO A 511 8.42 -22.14 22.76
C PRO A 511 9.92 -22.22 22.46
N GLU A 512 10.64 -23.02 23.26
CA GLU A 512 12.11 -23.16 23.18
C GLU A 512 12.60 -23.48 21.76
N GLY A 513 11.92 -24.37 21.05
CA GLY A 513 12.30 -24.75 19.69
C GLY A 513 12.25 -23.62 18.66
N LEU A 514 11.44 -22.58 18.89
CA LEU A 514 11.32 -21.40 18.02
C LEU A 514 12.00 -20.15 18.57
N TRP A 515 12.42 -20.18 19.83
CA TRP A 515 13.04 -19.04 20.51
C TRP A 515 14.20 -18.46 19.71
N ARG A 516 15.09 -19.31 19.18
CA ARG A 516 16.25 -18.86 18.40
C ARG A 516 15.84 -18.12 17.12
N ALA A 517 14.86 -18.63 16.39
CA ALA A 517 14.38 -17.98 15.16
C ALA A 517 13.75 -16.60 15.47
N SER A 518 12.96 -16.50 16.56
CA SER A 518 12.41 -15.22 16.99
C SER A 518 13.49 -14.26 17.50
N ALA A 519 14.45 -14.74 18.29
CA ALA A 519 15.55 -13.93 18.79
C ALA A 519 16.44 -13.38 17.66
N ASP A 520 16.75 -14.21 16.65
CA ASP A 520 17.48 -13.81 15.45
C ASP A 520 16.69 -12.75 14.66
N ALA A 521 15.38 -12.96 14.44
CA ALA A 521 14.51 -12.00 13.76
C ALA A 521 14.38 -10.66 14.51
N GLN A 522 14.24 -10.70 15.84
CA GLN A 522 14.24 -9.50 16.68
C GLN A 522 15.60 -8.78 16.64
N GLY A 523 16.69 -9.53 16.65
CA GLY A 523 18.05 -8.99 16.49
C GLY A 523 18.22 -8.28 15.15
N GLU A 524 17.76 -8.90 14.06
CA GLU A 524 17.76 -8.31 12.73
C GLU A 524 16.88 -7.05 12.68
N ASN A 525 15.66 -7.08 13.21
CA ASN A 525 14.80 -5.90 13.29
C ASN A 525 15.45 -4.74 14.05
N ARG A 526 16.15 -5.01 15.16
CA ARG A 526 16.92 -3.98 15.90
C ARG A 526 18.11 -3.46 15.09
N ALA A 527 18.77 -4.32 14.32
CA ALA A 527 19.83 -3.91 13.40
C ALA A 527 19.28 -2.99 12.31
N ARG A 528 18.16 -3.37 11.65
CA ARG A 528 17.46 -2.56 10.65
C ARG A 528 17.07 -1.18 11.22
N ALA A 529 16.48 -1.15 12.42
CA ALA A 529 16.13 0.11 13.10
C ALA A 529 17.35 0.98 13.42
N SER A 530 18.48 0.35 13.78
CA SER A 530 19.74 1.05 14.04
C SER A 530 20.33 1.65 12.75
N VAL A 531 20.29 0.90 11.64
CA VAL A 531 20.71 1.42 10.32
C VAL A 531 19.83 2.60 9.90
N ALA A 532 18.51 2.54 10.10
CA ALA A 532 17.63 3.68 9.87
C ALA A 532 18.06 4.91 10.69
N SER A 533 18.33 4.70 11.97
CA SER A 533 18.76 5.76 12.90
C SER A 533 20.13 6.36 12.54
N LEU A 534 21.01 5.58 11.90
CA LEU A 534 22.30 6.07 11.38
C LEU A 534 22.14 6.84 10.06
N ASN A 535 21.22 6.40 9.19
CA ASN A 535 21.00 6.99 7.88
C ASN A 535 20.17 8.28 7.94
N GLN A 536 19.34 8.48 8.96
CA GLN A 536 18.51 9.67 9.07
C GLN A 536 19.31 10.93 9.45
N LEU A 537 18.76 12.08 9.07
CA LEU A 537 19.30 13.38 9.44
C LEU A 537 19.17 13.60 10.94
N LYS A 538 20.26 14.07 11.55
CA LYS A 538 20.30 14.52 12.94
C LYS A 538 19.79 15.95 13.02
N LEU A 539 18.51 16.13 13.30
CA LEU A 539 17.84 17.43 13.29
C LEU A 539 18.55 18.47 14.17
N GLU A 540 19.10 18.05 15.32
CA GLU A 540 19.85 18.89 16.24
C GLU A 540 21.25 19.31 15.76
N SER A 541 21.82 18.61 14.77
CA SER A 541 23.16 18.94 14.26
C SER A 541 23.16 20.16 13.35
N GLY A 542 21.98 20.56 12.84
CA GLY A 542 21.84 21.66 11.89
C GLY A 542 22.47 21.35 10.53
N TYR A 543 22.76 22.40 9.75
CA TYR A 543 23.35 22.25 8.41
C TYR A 543 24.87 22.14 8.50
N THR A 544 25.41 20.91 8.47
CA THR A 544 26.85 20.65 8.59
C THR A 544 27.45 20.14 7.28
N THR A 545 28.74 20.43 7.06
CA THR A 545 29.50 19.90 5.92
C THR A 545 29.92 18.44 6.11
N LEU A 546 29.83 17.91 7.33
CA LEU A 546 30.16 16.52 7.66
C LEU A 546 29.18 15.54 6.99
N ASP A 547 27.94 15.97 6.78
CA ASP A 547 26.90 15.17 6.14
C ASP A 547 27.00 15.19 4.59
N ALA A 548 27.81 16.09 4.01
CA ALA A 548 27.89 16.34 2.57
C ALA A 548 28.37 15.12 1.75
N ALA A 549 29.17 14.23 2.34
CA ALA A 549 29.66 13.02 1.68
C ALA A 549 28.61 11.91 1.54
N ASN A 550 27.49 12.00 2.26
CA ASN A 550 26.47 10.94 2.35
C ASN A 550 25.16 11.29 1.62
N TRP A 551 25.17 12.31 0.74
CA TRP A 551 23.97 12.70 0.00
C TRP A 551 23.75 11.77 -1.20
N TRP A 552 22.76 10.90 -1.09
CA TRP A 552 22.37 10.01 -2.17
C TRP A 552 21.46 10.70 -3.20
N ASP A 553 21.43 10.12 -4.40
CA ASP A 553 20.36 10.40 -5.35
C ASP A 553 19.05 9.84 -4.80
N GLU A 554 17.93 10.54 -5.03
CA GLU A 554 16.61 10.12 -4.53
C GLU A 554 16.22 8.71 -5.00
N ALA A 555 16.70 8.29 -6.18
CA ALA A 555 16.46 6.95 -6.70
C ALA A 555 17.16 5.84 -5.89
N LEU A 556 18.16 6.20 -5.08
CA LEU A 556 19.02 5.29 -4.33
C LEU A 556 18.85 5.44 -2.81
N THR A 557 18.28 6.55 -2.32
CA THR A 557 18.06 6.76 -0.89
C THR A 557 17.07 5.71 -0.35
N PRO A 558 17.48 4.81 0.55
CA PRO A 558 16.61 3.76 1.06
C PRO A 558 15.63 4.35 2.08
N THR A 559 14.34 4.35 1.74
CA THR A 559 13.24 4.65 2.68
C THR A 559 12.69 3.39 3.34
N ARG A 560 13.13 2.22 2.86
CA ARG A 560 12.83 0.89 3.38
C ARG A 560 14.10 0.05 3.31
N LEU A 561 14.24 -0.91 4.21
CA LEU A 561 15.34 -1.87 4.19
C LEU A 561 14.75 -3.24 3.89
N GLY A 562 14.66 -3.54 2.60
CA GLY A 562 14.21 -4.81 2.07
C GLY A 562 15.06 -5.21 0.87
N GLU A 563 14.78 -6.35 0.27
CA GLU A 563 15.47 -6.77 -0.94
C GLU A 563 15.28 -5.71 -2.04
N GLU A 564 16.37 -5.10 -2.48
CA GLU A 564 16.34 -4.10 -3.55
C GLU A 564 15.58 -4.65 -4.75
N THR A 565 14.74 -3.81 -5.34
CA THR A 565 14.02 -4.13 -6.57
C THR A 565 14.49 -3.25 -7.70
N THR A 566 14.72 -3.84 -8.86
CA THR A 566 14.97 -3.12 -10.10
C THR A 566 13.75 -3.19 -11.02
N THR A 567 13.61 -2.17 -11.87
CA THR A 567 12.60 -2.18 -12.93
C THR A 567 13.14 -2.94 -14.13
N VAL A 568 12.45 -4.00 -14.53
CA VAL A 568 12.76 -4.79 -15.73
C VAL A 568 11.86 -4.33 -16.86
N TRP A 569 12.47 -3.84 -17.94
CA TRP A 569 11.79 -3.42 -19.16
C TRP A 569 11.66 -4.62 -20.11
N LEU A 570 10.46 -5.18 -20.22
CA LEU A 570 10.21 -6.31 -21.12
C LEU A 570 10.11 -5.79 -22.56
N ALA A 571 10.85 -6.43 -23.47
CA ALA A 571 10.84 -6.04 -24.87
C ALA A 571 10.76 -7.28 -25.77
N ARG A 572 9.97 -7.23 -26.84
CA ARG A 572 9.90 -8.30 -27.85
C ARG A 572 11.00 -8.09 -28.88
N TRP A 573 11.69 -9.18 -29.23
CA TRP A 573 12.58 -9.23 -30.38
C TRP A 573 11.82 -9.75 -31.61
N GLU A 574 11.49 -8.84 -32.53
CA GLU A 574 10.71 -9.13 -33.73
C GLU A 574 11.26 -8.33 -34.92
N ASN A 575 11.35 -8.96 -36.10
CA ASN A 575 11.74 -8.30 -37.36
C ASN A 575 13.07 -7.50 -37.28
N GLY A 576 14.04 -7.99 -36.50
CA GLY A 576 15.34 -7.33 -36.35
C GLY A 576 15.32 -6.08 -35.44
N LYS A 577 14.24 -5.86 -34.68
CA LYS A 577 14.09 -4.72 -33.77
C LYS A 577 13.68 -5.17 -32.36
N ILE A 578 14.09 -4.40 -31.38
CA ILE A 578 13.61 -4.50 -29.99
C ILE A 578 12.47 -3.48 -29.83
N ILE A 579 11.28 -3.97 -29.54
CA ILE A 579 10.08 -3.15 -29.31
C ILE A 579 9.53 -3.42 -27.90
N PRO A 580 8.89 -2.44 -27.25
CA PRO A 580 8.24 -2.68 -25.96
C PRO A 580 7.27 -3.87 -26.05
N PHE A 581 7.14 -4.65 -24.97
CA PHE A 581 6.25 -5.80 -24.95
C PHE A 581 4.80 -5.43 -25.30
N HIS A 582 4.32 -4.32 -24.73
CA HIS A 582 3.04 -3.67 -25.02
C HIS A 582 3.24 -2.39 -25.85
N GLU A 583 3.61 -2.56 -27.12
CA GLU A 583 3.96 -1.46 -28.04
C GLU A 583 2.82 -0.45 -28.28
N GLN A 584 1.58 -0.94 -28.42
CA GLN A 584 0.43 -0.09 -28.77
C GLN A 584 -0.12 0.70 -27.56
N ALA A 585 0.40 0.45 -26.36
CA ALA A 585 -0.08 1.11 -25.16
C ALA A 585 0.57 2.51 -25.00
N PRO A 586 -0.16 3.52 -24.49
CA PRO A 586 0.44 4.79 -24.13
C PRO A 586 1.52 4.57 -23.06
N PHE A 587 2.68 5.22 -23.19
CA PHE A 587 3.85 4.96 -22.34
C PHE A 587 4.30 3.47 -22.41
N ALA A 588 4.42 2.95 -23.63
CA ALA A 588 4.67 1.54 -23.94
C ALA A 588 5.78 0.90 -23.08
N TRP A 589 6.89 1.60 -22.83
CA TRP A 589 7.96 1.11 -21.95
C TRP A 589 7.49 0.89 -20.52
N GLN A 590 6.85 1.89 -19.91
CA GLN A 590 6.28 1.80 -18.57
C GLN A 590 5.21 0.71 -18.47
N GLN A 591 4.36 0.58 -19.49
CA GLN A 591 3.36 -0.49 -19.57
C GLN A 591 3.98 -1.89 -19.70
N SER A 592 5.20 -1.96 -20.23
CA SER A 592 6.00 -3.19 -20.37
C SER A 592 6.96 -3.43 -19.20
N SER A 593 6.81 -2.71 -18.09
CA SER A 593 7.72 -2.81 -16.95
C SER A 593 7.24 -3.80 -15.90
N VAL A 594 8.20 -4.48 -15.24
CA VAL A 594 7.99 -5.40 -14.12
C VAL A 594 9.00 -5.11 -13.02
N ALA A 595 8.56 -5.03 -11.77
CA ALA A 595 9.49 -4.97 -10.64
C ALA A 595 10.00 -6.37 -10.28
N MET A 596 11.31 -6.52 -10.18
CA MET A 596 11.98 -7.77 -9.78
C MET A 596 13.05 -7.48 -8.74
N ARG A 597 13.35 -8.47 -7.90
CA ARG A 597 14.47 -8.37 -6.95
C ARG A 597 15.80 -8.23 -7.69
N THR A 598 16.57 -7.21 -7.36
CA THR A 598 17.90 -6.92 -7.93
C THR A 598 18.84 -8.12 -7.78
N ALA A 599 18.74 -8.84 -6.66
CA ALA A 599 19.51 -10.07 -6.44
C ALA A 599 19.27 -11.15 -7.51
N LEU A 600 18.10 -11.16 -8.16
CA LEU A 600 17.77 -12.11 -9.22
C LEU A 600 18.12 -11.57 -10.62
N ILE A 601 17.96 -10.28 -10.85
CA ILE A 601 18.17 -9.61 -12.13
C ILE A 601 18.69 -8.20 -11.85
N ALA A 602 19.92 -7.91 -12.26
CA ALA A 602 20.63 -6.67 -11.96
C ALA A 602 21.07 -5.93 -13.22
N GLU A 603 21.49 -6.65 -14.27
CA GLU A 603 22.04 -6.05 -15.48
C GLU A 603 21.51 -6.70 -16.77
N THR A 604 21.50 -5.92 -17.84
CA THR A 604 21.12 -6.39 -19.19
C THR A 604 22.22 -7.29 -19.72
N ALA A 605 21.90 -8.51 -20.17
CA ALA A 605 22.89 -9.41 -20.74
C ALA A 605 22.87 -9.39 -22.28
N PRO A 606 24.01 -9.62 -22.94
CA PRO A 606 24.02 -9.99 -24.35
C PRO A 606 23.18 -11.25 -24.58
N GLN A 607 22.39 -11.26 -25.66
CA GLN A 607 21.50 -12.38 -25.98
C GLN A 607 21.81 -12.95 -27.36
N GLN A 608 21.93 -14.28 -27.43
CA GLN A 608 22.21 -14.97 -28.68
C GLN A 608 21.13 -14.67 -29.74
N GLY A 609 21.55 -14.20 -30.91
CA GLY A 609 20.65 -13.85 -32.03
C GLY A 609 20.14 -12.40 -32.02
N ILE A 610 20.55 -11.58 -31.04
CA ILE A 610 20.24 -10.15 -30.98
C ILE A 610 21.58 -9.39 -31.02
N PRO A 611 21.82 -8.53 -32.04
CA PRO A 611 23.05 -7.73 -32.09
C PRO A 611 23.17 -6.79 -30.88
N VAL A 612 24.37 -6.65 -30.34
CA VAL A 612 24.64 -5.84 -29.14
C VAL A 612 24.32 -4.37 -29.39
N GLU A 613 24.59 -3.88 -30.61
CA GLU A 613 24.33 -2.51 -31.02
C GLU A 613 22.84 -2.15 -30.94
N VAL A 614 21.96 -3.13 -31.17
CA VAL A 614 20.51 -2.93 -31.09
C VAL A 614 20.05 -2.85 -29.63
N ILE A 615 20.67 -3.62 -28.74
CA ILE A 615 20.40 -3.56 -27.30
C ILE A 615 20.83 -2.20 -26.74
N GLU A 616 22.05 -1.75 -27.05
CA GLU A 616 22.59 -0.47 -26.60
C GLU A 616 21.75 0.71 -27.13
N SER A 617 21.40 0.70 -28.41
CA SER A 617 20.54 1.74 -29.00
C SER A 617 19.16 1.79 -28.35
N CYS A 618 18.60 0.63 -27.98
CA CYS A 618 17.32 0.56 -27.28
C CYS A 618 17.43 1.12 -25.85
N GLN A 619 18.52 0.85 -25.14
CA GLN A 619 18.74 1.36 -23.78
C GLN A 619 18.78 2.89 -23.74
N GLU A 620 19.32 3.56 -24.76
CA GLU A 620 19.29 5.03 -24.85
C GLU A 620 17.88 5.61 -24.96
N GLN A 621 16.93 4.83 -25.50
CA GLN A 621 15.53 5.22 -25.67
C GLN A 621 14.67 4.92 -24.42
N LEU A 622 15.20 4.17 -23.45
CA LEU A 622 14.48 3.85 -22.22
C LEU A 622 14.30 5.10 -21.33
N PRO A 623 13.27 5.12 -20.47
CA PRO A 623 13.15 6.12 -19.42
C PRO A 623 14.45 6.24 -18.59
N GLY A 624 14.96 7.46 -18.43
CA GLY A 624 16.24 7.69 -17.75
C GLY A 624 17.47 7.15 -18.50
N LYS A 625 17.35 6.90 -19.81
CA LYS A 625 18.41 6.33 -20.67
C LYS A 625 18.95 4.99 -20.17
N GLY A 626 18.06 4.16 -19.61
CA GLY A 626 18.40 2.82 -19.10
C GLY A 626 19.17 2.82 -17.77
N LYS A 627 19.51 3.98 -17.19
CA LYS A 627 20.34 4.09 -15.99
C LYS A 627 19.78 3.36 -14.75
N TRP A 628 18.46 3.20 -14.68
CA TRP A 628 17.75 2.73 -13.47
C TRP A 628 16.84 1.52 -13.73
N GLY A 629 17.20 0.66 -14.68
CA GLY A 629 16.46 -0.57 -14.94
C GLY A 629 17.16 -1.51 -15.92
N VAL A 630 16.66 -2.74 -15.99
CA VAL A 630 17.23 -3.81 -16.80
C VAL A 630 16.39 -4.01 -18.05
N LEU A 631 16.96 -3.83 -19.24
CA LEU A 631 16.31 -4.24 -20.48
C LEU A 631 16.35 -5.76 -20.56
N LEU A 632 15.20 -6.39 -20.75
CA LEU A 632 15.10 -7.83 -20.96
C LEU A 632 14.48 -8.09 -22.34
N PRO A 633 15.31 -8.27 -23.39
CA PRO A 633 14.83 -8.71 -24.68
C PRO A 633 14.27 -10.13 -24.59
N LEU A 634 13.14 -10.35 -25.23
CA LEU A 634 12.37 -11.58 -25.17
C LEU A 634 12.16 -12.12 -26.57
N VAL A 635 12.51 -13.40 -26.76
CA VAL A 635 12.29 -14.15 -28.00
C VAL A 635 11.14 -15.13 -27.78
N SER A 636 10.19 -15.17 -28.73
CA SER A 636 9.07 -16.11 -28.67
C SER A 636 9.57 -17.55 -28.76
N LYS A 637 9.18 -18.39 -27.81
CA LYS A 637 9.48 -19.83 -27.81
C LYS A 637 8.34 -20.65 -28.39
N LYS A 638 7.12 -20.30 -28.00
CA LYS A 638 5.85 -20.84 -28.49
C LYS A 638 4.77 -19.80 -28.20
N THR A 639 3.57 -20.00 -28.73
CA THR A 639 2.44 -19.10 -28.50
C THR A 639 2.25 -18.81 -27.00
N GLY A 640 2.38 -17.54 -26.62
CA GLY A 640 2.19 -17.06 -25.24
C GLY A 640 3.40 -17.17 -24.32
N LEU A 641 4.50 -17.83 -24.71
CA LEU A 641 5.69 -18.01 -23.88
C LEU A 641 6.93 -17.39 -24.52
N TRP A 642 7.60 -16.54 -23.75
CA TRP A 642 8.76 -15.78 -24.17
C TRP A 642 9.98 -16.07 -23.30
N LYS A 643 11.19 -16.04 -23.88
CA LYS A 643 12.45 -16.29 -23.17
C LYS A 643 13.45 -15.15 -23.39
N GLY A 644 14.07 -14.70 -22.31
CA GLY A 644 15.15 -13.71 -22.30
C GLY A 644 16.31 -14.15 -21.42
N VAL A 645 17.43 -13.42 -21.50
CA VAL A 645 18.59 -13.63 -20.64
C VAL A 645 19.00 -12.30 -20.05
N ALA A 646 19.32 -12.29 -18.75
CA ALA A 646 19.87 -11.15 -18.03
C ALA A 646 20.90 -11.62 -17.01
N GLN A 647 21.63 -10.71 -16.39
CA GLN A 647 22.60 -11.03 -15.35
C GLN A 647 22.00 -10.81 -13.96
N ASP A 648 22.30 -11.71 -13.04
CA ASP A 648 22.04 -11.51 -11.61
C ASP A 648 23.05 -10.52 -10.99
N LEU A 649 22.88 -10.17 -9.71
CA LEU A 649 23.77 -9.25 -9.00
C LEU A 649 25.22 -9.76 -8.88
N LYS A 650 25.44 -11.06 -9.09
CA LYS A 650 26.78 -11.69 -9.06
C LYS A 650 27.41 -11.76 -10.46
N GLY A 651 26.75 -11.24 -11.48
CA GLY A 651 27.19 -11.28 -12.88
C GLY A 651 26.92 -12.60 -13.60
N ASN A 652 26.19 -13.54 -13.00
CA ASN A 652 25.85 -14.80 -13.66
C ASN A 652 24.72 -14.56 -14.66
N GLN A 653 24.86 -15.09 -15.88
CA GLN A 653 23.77 -15.08 -16.86
C GLN A 653 22.68 -16.07 -16.45
N MET A 654 21.45 -15.57 -16.33
CA MET A 654 20.26 -16.32 -15.98
C MET A 654 19.20 -16.17 -17.06
N ALA A 655 18.53 -17.28 -17.37
CA ALA A 655 17.37 -17.25 -18.26
C ALA A 655 16.10 -16.85 -17.49
N PHE A 656 15.27 -16.06 -18.15
CA PHE A 656 13.97 -15.61 -17.67
C PHE A 656 12.88 -15.97 -18.68
N PHE A 657 11.69 -16.24 -18.17
CA PHE A 657 10.54 -16.58 -19.00
C PHE A 657 9.36 -15.67 -18.66
N TYR A 658 8.67 -15.15 -19.68
CA TYR A 658 7.47 -14.35 -19.50
C TYR A 658 6.28 -15.03 -20.17
N ASP A 659 5.18 -15.11 -19.43
CA ASP A 659 3.88 -15.64 -19.88
C ASP A 659 2.79 -14.69 -19.36
N GLN A 660 1.86 -14.25 -20.19
CA GLN A 660 0.85 -13.26 -19.78
C GLN A 660 -0.14 -13.79 -18.73
N LYS A 661 -0.29 -15.10 -18.58
CA LYS A 661 -1.15 -15.75 -17.58
C LYS A 661 -0.41 -16.04 -16.27
N LEU A 662 0.91 -16.16 -16.30
CA LEU A 662 1.72 -16.54 -15.13
C LEU A 662 2.73 -15.49 -14.67
N GLY A 663 3.02 -14.49 -15.49
CA GLY A 663 4.02 -13.44 -15.24
C GLY A 663 5.47 -13.91 -15.37
N LEU A 664 6.39 -13.03 -15.00
CA LEU A 664 7.84 -13.21 -15.15
C LEU A 664 8.40 -14.28 -14.20
N MET A 665 9.19 -15.20 -14.75
CA MET A 665 9.80 -16.36 -14.10
C MET A 665 11.31 -16.31 -14.19
N THR A 666 11.97 -16.79 -13.15
CA THR A 666 13.34 -17.31 -13.24
C THR A 666 13.37 -18.68 -13.91
N ALA A 667 14.52 -19.08 -14.47
CA ALA A 667 14.70 -20.43 -15.01
C ALA A 667 14.39 -21.55 -14.01
N ARG A 668 14.70 -21.34 -12.72
CA ARG A 668 14.41 -22.32 -11.67
C ARG A 668 12.92 -22.52 -11.46
N GLU A 669 12.15 -21.43 -11.44
CA GLU A 669 10.69 -21.47 -11.33
C GLU A 669 10.08 -22.14 -12.58
N TYR A 670 10.54 -21.77 -13.77
CA TYR A 670 10.08 -22.37 -15.03
C TYR A 670 10.31 -23.90 -15.06
N LYS A 671 11.53 -24.35 -14.74
CA LYS A 671 11.89 -25.78 -14.72
C LYS A 671 11.03 -26.61 -13.76
N ARG A 672 10.64 -26.05 -12.62
CA ARG A 672 9.76 -26.73 -11.67
C ARG A 672 8.35 -26.93 -12.20
N MET A 673 7.85 -25.98 -12.99
CA MET A 673 6.50 -26.05 -13.54
C MET A 673 6.41 -26.92 -14.79
N TYR A 674 7.44 -26.91 -15.65
CA TYR A 674 7.39 -27.56 -16.97
C TYR A 674 8.39 -28.70 -17.16
N GLY A 675 9.23 -29.01 -16.17
CA GLY A 675 10.35 -29.95 -16.30
C GLY A 675 11.59 -29.34 -16.97
N ASP A 676 12.64 -30.14 -17.18
CA ASP A 676 13.80 -29.72 -17.97
C ASP A 676 13.40 -29.56 -19.46
N GLU A 677 13.94 -28.51 -20.11
CA GLU A 677 14.01 -28.45 -21.57
C GLU A 677 14.84 -29.66 -22.04
N ARG A 678 14.18 -30.73 -22.50
CA ARG A 678 14.84 -31.79 -23.27
C ARG A 678 15.07 -31.33 -24.70
#